data_AF-A0A8S1Q2C9-F1
#
_entry.id   AF-A0A8S1Q2C9-F1
#
_cell.length_a   1.000
_cell.length_b   1.000
_cell.length_c   1.000
_cell.angle_alpha   90.00
_cell.angle_beta   90.00
_cell.angle_gamma   90.00
#
_symmetry.space_group_name_H-M   'P 1'
#
loop_
_entity.id
_entity.type
_entity.pdbx_description
1 polymer ?
#
loop_
_entity_poly.entity_id
_entity_poly.type
_entity_poly.pdbx_seq_one_letter_code
_entity_poly.pdbx_strand_id
1 'polypeptide(L)'
;MDQFQLEELCYENTQCHDWQCQKKHPRCFAGICIEGRIIDEENGKCEKPDCQLIHMTDDRFSNEPNTGQINGIYRDNICKNIQNCNNNNCKFLHPVWAKDYCFEQFKTNKCKKKCQNHSNWNQIRKNVYEKFDIQGMNPENICQKHNCKCDKHLLSDDFCIDYFRGICPLIECSKKHVFWEELKLNRKLQFEQPKLIPCIKTNAKNQKSLIENQNKINFMLDEEELKRMHKVIKQQNIIDIIFIMDCTKTMDPWIQQCHSQIANIIEKFEIQSKPYITRIAFVGYRDIIIEKQQSVIFLDRKSLILQDQNFNQNLSGKQILEKNHVVFHDLTDKIDSVKEFIKQQKAFGGGDEAEDVFAGIEKASQLNLSKHQDSVLITFLFADSPCHGKQYHDLDDDDFMDDVPLGTLENLMIRYRKLKFNNFFFCSRITKKTDKMFQIMKTAFPEISITDIQNPEDFPNLVVLSLNHSFSRISKSQLFKTLEIKAQSIKSKFIDYKCQTKEEKLKFWVDFTKTVDSQLRINETTIKINPNPEKILDNEDGVNSYIFKVFDVINNQNLVAKIPKKIVLAYNEQKEKLQRENSELPVQLSDELILEAQKFAQQRFQSQTIAKQLAQIYRDRVKNQQGAPPIFYVSPMLYKLSIPFYGLNYIYAETFINLPNIKWEKYSNNSNYINPQYYYYSSFSHFTYDETDRLLLITDLQGKFNIFSDPSIQTTNQYSQNLNEDKTNFNNEGIANFQGAHQKCSIICKELKLQQFSQTEYDQTLWEQNETQLLSVICETCDEYQEIKLEEYYTGFHKKCPQCKDLENVLHQVQCFCCRELFQTPINQQMRLGTVVEKCSSCKVSCLQRNLACVYCKIDCKLKVSNEKIDEKMIGLCREGRKYISSLKCLSCNSTYKYDQFLENNQYEQGIYKCKRCMN
;
A
#
# COMPACT_ATOMS: atom_id res chain seq x y z
N MET A 1 -21.13 -32.28 -29.91
CA MET A 1 -22.14 -31.66 -29.02
C MET A 1 -22.61 -32.66 -27.96
N ASP A 2 -22.33 -33.95 -28.17
CA ASP A 2 -22.56 -35.11 -27.29
C ASP A 2 -21.89 -35.05 -25.89
N GLN A 3 -21.22 -33.94 -25.54
CA GLN A 3 -20.53 -33.73 -24.26
C GLN A 3 -21.23 -32.71 -23.34
N PHE A 4 -22.26 -32.00 -23.81
CA PHE A 4 -22.98 -31.04 -22.98
C PHE A 4 -24.21 -31.72 -22.39
N GLN A 5 -24.28 -31.78 -21.06
CA GLN A 5 -25.52 -32.14 -20.39
C GLN A 5 -26.45 -30.92 -20.40
N LEU A 6 -27.70 -31.10 -20.80
CA LEU A 6 -28.68 -30.02 -20.93
C LEU A 6 -28.89 -29.22 -19.65
N GLU A 7 -28.78 -29.90 -18.50
CA GLU A 7 -28.86 -29.29 -17.18
C GLU A 7 -27.74 -28.28 -16.91
N GLU A 8 -26.61 -28.38 -17.61
CA GLU A 8 -25.48 -27.46 -17.45
C GLU A 8 -25.65 -26.18 -18.25
N LEU A 9 -26.64 -26.06 -19.15
CA LEU A 9 -26.82 -24.89 -20.01
C LEU A 9 -27.58 -23.77 -19.32
N CYS A 10 -27.14 -22.54 -19.53
CA CYS A 10 -27.83 -21.34 -19.07
C CYS A 10 -29.02 -21.03 -19.98
N TYR A 11 -30.18 -20.80 -19.38
CA TYR A 11 -31.39 -20.45 -20.10
C TYR A 11 -31.32 -19.07 -20.80
N GLU A 12 -30.67 -18.09 -20.17
CA GLU A 12 -30.51 -16.74 -20.76
C GLU A 12 -29.35 -16.69 -21.78
N ASN A 13 -28.53 -17.74 -21.86
CA ASN A 13 -27.44 -17.93 -22.84
C ASN A 13 -26.64 -16.64 -23.13
N THR A 14 -26.66 -16.12 -24.37
CA THR A 14 -25.91 -14.92 -24.75
C THR A 14 -26.39 -13.62 -24.10
N GLN A 15 -27.50 -13.66 -23.35
CA GLN A 15 -28.11 -12.54 -22.63
C GLN A 15 -28.02 -12.69 -21.10
N CYS A 16 -27.30 -13.69 -20.59
CA CYS A 16 -27.11 -13.85 -19.15
C CYS A 16 -26.22 -12.72 -18.61
N HIS A 17 -26.78 -11.89 -17.72
CA HIS A 17 -26.07 -10.82 -17.00
C HIS A 17 -25.78 -11.16 -15.54
N ASP A 18 -26.19 -12.35 -15.09
CA ASP A 18 -25.90 -12.84 -13.75
C ASP A 18 -24.44 -13.30 -13.65
N TRP A 19 -23.65 -12.49 -12.95
CA TRP A 19 -22.23 -12.74 -12.69
C TRP A 19 -22.00 -13.94 -11.76
N GLN A 20 -23.04 -14.43 -11.07
CA GLN A 20 -22.99 -15.64 -10.25
C GLN A 20 -23.46 -16.91 -10.99
N CYS A 21 -23.88 -16.79 -12.25
CA CYS A 21 -24.42 -17.91 -13.02
C CYS A 21 -23.34 -18.99 -13.24
N GLN A 22 -23.54 -20.17 -12.65
CA GLN A 22 -22.61 -21.32 -12.77
C GLN A 22 -22.87 -22.21 -14.00
N LYS A 23 -23.76 -21.79 -14.90
CA LYS A 23 -24.18 -22.56 -16.09
C LYS A 23 -23.33 -22.18 -17.32
N LYS A 24 -23.26 -23.07 -18.32
CA LYS A 24 -22.53 -22.89 -19.59
C LYS A 24 -23.35 -22.03 -20.57
N HIS A 25 -22.68 -21.20 -21.38
CA HIS A 25 -23.33 -20.25 -22.32
C HIS A 25 -22.91 -20.44 -23.80
N PRO A 26 -23.13 -21.61 -24.43
CA PRO A 26 -22.69 -21.83 -25.80
C PRO A 26 -23.61 -21.13 -26.82
N ARG A 27 -23.01 -20.43 -27.78
CA ARG A 27 -23.73 -19.67 -28.80
C ARG A 27 -24.65 -20.54 -29.68
N CYS A 28 -24.34 -21.83 -29.86
CA CYS A 28 -25.18 -22.75 -30.62
C CYS A 28 -26.59 -22.96 -30.05
N PHE A 29 -26.85 -22.56 -28.80
CA PHE A 29 -28.17 -22.62 -28.16
C PHE A 29 -28.94 -21.29 -28.19
N ALA A 30 -28.44 -20.27 -28.90
CA ALA A 30 -29.15 -18.99 -28.98
C ALA A 30 -30.50 -19.15 -29.72
N GLY A 31 -31.56 -18.51 -29.21
CA GLY A 31 -32.89 -18.52 -29.83
C GLY A 31 -33.72 -19.79 -29.62
N ILE A 32 -33.21 -20.75 -28.85
CA ILE A 32 -33.83 -22.06 -28.63
C ILE A 32 -34.35 -22.14 -27.19
N CYS A 33 -35.56 -22.70 -27.01
CA CYS A 33 -36.10 -23.10 -25.72
C CYS A 33 -36.02 -24.63 -25.62
N ILE A 34 -35.23 -25.13 -24.69
CA ILE A 34 -34.93 -26.56 -24.54
C ILE A 34 -35.84 -27.14 -23.44
N GLU A 35 -36.57 -28.21 -23.77
CA GLU A 35 -37.47 -28.96 -22.87
C GLU A 35 -38.49 -28.12 -22.07
N GLY A 36 -38.79 -26.90 -22.51
CA GLY A 36 -39.75 -26.04 -21.82
C GLY A 36 -39.40 -25.67 -20.38
N ARG A 37 -38.13 -25.82 -19.96
CA ARG A 37 -37.63 -25.51 -18.61
C ARG A 37 -37.45 -24.00 -18.37
N ILE A 38 -38.41 -23.18 -18.80
CA ILE A 38 -38.80 -22.01 -18.03
C ILE A 38 -39.71 -22.58 -16.95
N ILE A 39 -39.12 -23.06 -15.86
CA ILE A 39 -39.86 -23.72 -14.79
C ILE A 39 -40.88 -22.74 -14.19
N ASP A 40 -42.17 -23.11 -14.24
CA ASP A 40 -42.81 -23.64 -13.04
C ASP A 40 -42.88 -25.17 -13.17
N GLU A 41 -42.58 -25.84 -12.06
CA GLU A 41 -42.27 -27.28 -11.95
C GLU A 41 -43.57 -28.08 -12.02
N GLU A 42 -43.73 -28.96 -13.04
CA GLU A 42 -44.35 -30.29 -12.88
C GLU A 42 -44.49 -31.10 -14.19
N ASN A 43 -44.47 -30.50 -15.39
CA ASN A 43 -44.85 -31.24 -16.62
C ASN A 43 -43.95 -31.11 -17.88
N GLY A 44 -42.76 -30.51 -17.80
CA GLY A 44 -41.76 -30.54 -18.90
C GLY A 44 -42.21 -29.92 -20.24
N LYS A 45 -43.15 -28.98 -20.24
CA LYS A 45 -43.60 -28.22 -21.42
C LYS A 45 -43.64 -26.73 -21.09
N CYS A 46 -43.17 -25.89 -22.04
CA CYS A 46 -43.27 -24.44 -21.91
C CYS A 46 -44.74 -24.01 -22.03
N GLU A 47 -45.35 -23.55 -20.94
CA GLU A 47 -46.74 -23.10 -20.94
C GLU A 47 -46.92 -21.62 -21.29
N LYS A 48 -45.84 -20.85 -21.52
CA LYS A 48 -45.94 -19.44 -21.93
C LYS A 48 -46.59 -19.36 -23.33
N PRO A 49 -47.84 -18.89 -23.47
CA PRO A 49 -48.55 -18.84 -24.75
C PRO A 49 -47.81 -17.96 -25.77
N ASP A 50 -47.03 -17.00 -25.27
CA ASP A 50 -46.29 -16.00 -26.04
C ASP A 50 -44.78 -16.29 -26.15
N CYS A 51 -44.32 -17.51 -25.86
CA CYS A 51 -42.90 -17.85 -26.02
C CYS A 51 -42.47 -17.73 -27.49
N GLN A 52 -41.65 -16.72 -27.79
CA GLN A 52 -41.18 -16.43 -29.15
C GLN A 52 -39.97 -17.28 -29.59
N LEU A 53 -39.42 -18.11 -28.69
CA LEU A 53 -38.27 -18.98 -28.94
C LEU A 53 -38.67 -20.26 -29.67
N ILE A 54 -37.68 -20.91 -30.29
CA ILE A 54 -37.91 -22.20 -30.97
C ILE A 54 -37.91 -23.30 -29.92
N HIS A 55 -39.07 -23.90 -29.66
CA HIS A 55 -39.17 -25.08 -28.79
C HIS A 55 -38.55 -26.30 -29.48
N MET A 56 -37.58 -26.90 -28.80
CA MET A 56 -36.81 -28.02 -29.32
C MET A 56 -36.75 -29.11 -28.24
N THR A 57 -37.08 -30.34 -28.64
CA THR A 57 -36.97 -31.55 -27.81
C THR A 57 -35.64 -32.25 -28.13
N ASP A 58 -35.15 -33.07 -27.20
CA ASP A 58 -33.91 -33.84 -27.35
C ASP A 58 -33.87 -34.69 -28.62
N ASP A 59 -35.00 -35.31 -28.97
CA ASP A 59 -35.16 -36.12 -30.18
C ASP A 59 -35.09 -35.30 -31.48
N ARG A 60 -35.38 -33.99 -31.43
CA ARG A 60 -35.31 -33.10 -32.60
C ARG A 60 -33.89 -32.60 -32.86
N PHE A 61 -33.10 -32.37 -31.81
CA PHE A 61 -31.73 -31.88 -31.95
C PHE A 61 -30.78 -32.93 -32.53
N SER A 62 -30.96 -34.18 -32.11
CA SER A 62 -30.20 -35.33 -32.61
C SER A 62 -30.51 -35.68 -34.07
N ASN A 63 -31.68 -35.29 -34.58
CA ASN A 63 -32.18 -35.64 -35.91
C ASN A 63 -32.19 -34.48 -36.93
N GLU A 64 -31.72 -33.27 -36.59
CA GLU A 64 -31.61 -32.22 -37.60
C GLU A 64 -30.53 -32.58 -38.64
N PRO A 65 -30.84 -32.46 -39.94
CA PRO A 65 -29.91 -32.86 -40.99
C PRO A 65 -28.65 -32.00 -40.93
N ASN A 66 -27.50 -32.67 -41.04
CA ASN A 66 -26.12 -32.18 -41.17
C ASN A 66 -25.92 -31.12 -42.28
N THR A 67 -26.63 -29.98 -42.26
CA THR A 67 -26.39 -28.88 -43.20
C THR A 67 -25.15 -28.06 -42.81
N GLY A 68 -24.56 -28.38 -41.66
CA GLY A 68 -23.35 -27.76 -41.12
C GLY A 68 -23.57 -26.31 -40.67
N GLN A 69 -22.73 -25.87 -39.75
CA GLN A 69 -22.75 -24.51 -39.23
C GLN A 69 -22.07 -23.54 -40.20
N ILE A 70 -22.42 -22.26 -40.14
CA ILE A 70 -21.67 -21.20 -40.81
C ILE A 70 -20.98 -20.40 -39.71
N ASN A 71 -19.65 -20.51 -39.62
CA ASN A 71 -18.84 -19.84 -38.59
C ASN A 71 -19.36 -20.03 -37.15
N GLY A 72 -19.79 -21.25 -36.81
CA GLY A 72 -20.31 -21.55 -35.47
C GLY A 72 -21.74 -21.07 -35.22
N ILE A 73 -22.53 -20.86 -36.28
CA ILE A 73 -23.93 -20.42 -36.23
C ILE A 73 -24.81 -21.44 -36.97
N TYR A 74 -25.88 -21.89 -36.33
CA TYR A 74 -26.89 -22.73 -36.95
C TYR A 74 -28.02 -21.89 -37.53
N ARG A 75 -28.67 -22.44 -38.55
CA ARG A 75 -29.81 -21.83 -39.25
C ARG A 75 -30.89 -21.35 -38.30
N ASP A 76 -31.17 -22.13 -37.26
CA ASP A 76 -32.27 -21.85 -36.35
C ASP A 76 -31.94 -20.85 -35.25
N ASN A 77 -30.66 -20.58 -35.01
CA ASN A 77 -30.24 -19.55 -34.07
C ASN A 77 -30.45 -18.12 -34.60
N ILE A 78 -30.78 -17.95 -35.88
CA ILE A 78 -30.82 -16.64 -36.53
C ILE A 78 -32.22 -16.01 -36.39
N CYS A 79 -32.22 -14.70 -36.10
CA CYS A 79 -33.44 -13.93 -35.84
C CYS A 79 -34.41 -13.97 -37.04
N LYS A 80 -35.70 -14.19 -36.76
CA LYS A 80 -36.76 -14.20 -37.78
C LYS A 80 -36.92 -12.89 -38.55
N ASN A 81 -36.58 -11.79 -37.90
CA ASN A 81 -36.69 -10.44 -38.44
C ASN A 81 -35.32 -9.81 -38.68
N ILE A 82 -34.26 -10.60 -38.94
CA ILE A 82 -32.86 -10.12 -38.99
C ILE A 82 -32.61 -8.88 -39.86
N GLN A 83 -33.41 -8.66 -40.91
CA GLN A 83 -33.30 -7.49 -41.78
C GLN A 83 -33.72 -6.19 -41.08
N ASN A 84 -34.68 -6.23 -40.14
CA ASN A 84 -35.31 -5.07 -39.51
C ASN A 84 -35.45 -5.20 -37.97
N CYS A 85 -34.69 -6.09 -37.33
CA CYS A 85 -34.79 -6.30 -35.89
C CYS A 85 -34.03 -5.20 -35.13
N ASN A 86 -34.77 -4.33 -34.43
CA ASN A 86 -34.23 -3.28 -33.57
C ASN A 86 -34.35 -3.62 -32.06
N ASN A 87 -34.68 -4.88 -31.73
CA ASN A 87 -34.84 -5.29 -30.34
C ASN A 87 -33.48 -5.67 -29.73
N ASN A 88 -32.96 -4.82 -28.84
CA ASN A 88 -31.71 -5.06 -28.12
C ASN A 88 -31.76 -6.32 -27.23
N ASN A 89 -32.97 -6.76 -26.83
CA ASN A 89 -33.18 -7.95 -26.00
C ASN A 89 -33.53 -9.20 -26.83
N CYS A 90 -33.23 -9.19 -28.14
CA CYS A 90 -33.49 -10.35 -28.98
C CYS A 90 -32.55 -11.51 -28.59
N LYS A 91 -33.16 -12.66 -28.28
CA LYS A 91 -32.44 -13.89 -27.88
C LYS A 91 -31.84 -14.67 -29.07
N PHE A 92 -32.02 -14.19 -30.30
CA PHE A 92 -31.47 -14.78 -31.52
C PHE A 92 -30.22 -14.02 -32.01
N LEU A 93 -29.41 -14.67 -32.83
CA LEU A 93 -28.19 -14.10 -33.41
C LEU A 93 -28.48 -13.23 -34.63
N HIS A 94 -27.65 -12.20 -34.82
CA HIS A 94 -27.73 -11.23 -35.92
C HIS A 94 -26.39 -11.12 -36.70
N PRO A 95 -25.89 -12.21 -37.31
CA PRO A 95 -24.66 -12.13 -38.08
C PRO A 95 -24.80 -11.19 -39.29
N VAL A 96 -23.77 -10.39 -39.56
CA VAL A 96 -23.78 -9.34 -40.59
C VAL A 96 -24.15 -9.89 -41.97
N TRP A 97 -23.59 -11.05 -42.34
CA TRP A 97 -23.82 -11.66 -43.66
C TRP A 97 -25.25 -12.16 -43.88
N ALA A 98 -26.02 -12.45 -42.82
CA ALA A 98 -27.37 -12.96 -42.98
C ALA A 98 -28.34 -11.88 -43.50
N LYS A 99 -27.98 -10.60 -43.40
CA LYS A 99 -28.74 -9.48 -43.98
C LYS A 99 -28.71 -9.50 -45.52
N ASP A 100 -27.70 -10.11 -46.13
CA ASP A 100 -27.49 -10.16 -47.58
C ASP A 100 -28.39 -11.20 -48.29
N TYR A 101 -29.17 -11.99 -47.54
CA TYR A 101 -29.96 -13.11 -48.06
C TYR A 101 -31.43 -13.03 -47.67
N CYS A 102 -32.29 -13.64 -48.49
CA CYS A 102 -33.72 -13.75 -48.22
C CYS A 102 -34.02 -14.72 -47.06
N PHE A 103 -34.57 -14.22 -45.93
CA PHE A 103 -34.90 -15.01 -44.73
C PHE A 103 -35.88 -16.19 -44.98
N GLU A 104 -36.92 -16.00 -45.79
CA GLU A 104 -37.93 -17.05 -46.05
C GLU A 104 -37.34 -18.24 -46.84
N GLN A 105 -36.58 -17.95 -47.90
CA GLN A 105 -35.82 -18.97 -48.63
C GLN A 105 -34.77 -19.61 -47.73
N PHE A 106 -34.09 -18.79 -46.95
CA PHE A 106 -33.07 -19.16 -45.98
C PHE A 106 -33.58 -20.14 -44.91
N LYS A 107 -34.83 -20.02 -44.41
CA LYS A 107 -35.42 -20.90 -43.38
C LYS A 107 -36.32 -22.02 -43.88
N THR A 108 -36.95 -21.88 -45.04
CA THR A 108 -37.92 -22.89 -45.52
C THR A 108 -37.57 -23.48 -46.89
N ASN A 109 -36.48 -23.00 -47.52
CA ASN A 109 -36.14 -23.28 -48.93
C ASN A 109 -37.25 -22.89 -49.94
N LYS A 110 -38.22 -22.06 -49.53
CA LYS A 110 -39.34 -21.58 -50.36
C LYS A 110 -39.71 -20.11 -50.02
N CYS A 111 -39.26 -19.10 -50.79
CA CYS A 111 -39.80 -17.72 -50.70
C CYS A 111 -41.01 -17.54 -51.65
N LYS A 112 -42.14 -17.03 -51.13
CA LYS A 112 -43.35 -16.66 -51.90
C LYS A 112 -43.44 -15.16 -52.24
N LYS A 113 -42.44 -14.36 -51.85
CA LYS A 113 -42.38 -12.89 -52.02
C LYS A 113 -41.35 -12.50 -53.10
N LYS A 114 -41.36 -11.26 -53.60
CA LYS A 114 -40.25 -10.72 -54.43
C LYS A 114 -39.08 -10.34 -53.50
N CYS A 115 -38.31 -11.33 -53.07
CA CYS A 115 -37.14 -11.16 -52.20
C CYS A 115 -35.85 -10.95 -53.04
N GLN A 116 -34.86 -10.22 -52.53
CA GLN A 116 -33.50 -10.21 -53.12
C GLN A 116 -32.66 -11.37 -52.55
N ASN A 117 -31.83 -11.97 -53.41
CA ASN A 117 -30.84 -13.02 -53.12
C ASN A 117 -31.39 -14.32 -52.49
N HIS A 118 -32.03 -15.15 -53.33
CA HIS A 118 -32.50 -16.49 -52.97
C HIS A 118 -31.36 -17.51 -53.05
N SER A 119 -30.94 -18.05 -51.92
CA SER A 119 -29.94 -19.13 -51.85
C SER A 119 -30.34 -20.13 -50.78
N ASN A 120 -30.05 -21.41 -51.00
CA ASN A 120 -30.23 -22.43 -49.96
C ASN A 120 -29.05 -22.37 -48.95
N TRP A 121 -29.21 -22.98 -47.78
CA TRP A 121 -28.22 -22.92 -46.70
C TRP A 121 -26.81 -23.34 -47.11
N ASN A 122 -26.66 -24.37 -47.95
CA ASN A 122 -25.36 -24.85 -48.43
C ASN A 122 -24.69 -23.85 -49.37
N GLN A 123 -25.46 -23.20 -50.24
CA GLN A 123 -24.96 -22.12 -51.12
C GLN A 123 -24.51 -20.92 -50.29
N ILE A 124 -25.29 -20.53 -49.28
CA ILE A 124 -24.93 -19.45 -48.36
C ILE A 124 -23.63 -19.79 -47.62
N ARG A 125 -23.51 -21.02 -47.09
CA ARG A 125 -22.29 -21.48 -46.41
C ARG A 125 -21.06 -21.35 -47.29
N LYS A 126 -21.13 -21.83 -48.53
CA LYS A 126 -20.04 -21.69 -49.51
C LYS A 126 -19.69 -20.23 -49.74
N ASN A 127 -20.68 -19.38 -50.01
CA ASN A 127 -20.47 -17.95 -50.26
C ASN A 127 -19.91 -17.21 -49.03
N VAL A 128 -20.35 -17.54 -47.82
CA VAL A 128 -19.87 -16.91 -46.59
C VAL A 128 -18.45 -17.34 -46.29
N TYR A 129 -18.11 -18.63 -46.46
CA TYR A 129 -16.73 -19.07 -46.31
C TYR A 129 -15.82 -18.44 -47.37
N GLU A 130 -16.22 -18.36 -48.63
CA GLU A 130 -15.45 -17.64 -49.65
C GLU A 130 -15.33 -16.14 -49.34
N LYS A 131 -16.42 -15.51 -48.86
CA LYS A 131 -16.46 -14.07 -48.55
C LYS A 131 -15.65 -13.73 -47.30
N PHE A 132 -15.57 -14.60 -46.30
CA PHE A 132 -14.87 -14.37 -45.04
C PHE A 132 -13.72 -15.34 -44.80
N ASP A 133 -13.18 -15.90 -45.89
CA ASP A 133 -11.97 -16.72 -45.86
C ASP A 133 -10.78 -15.90 -45.36
N ILE A 134 -10.00 -16.49 -44.45
CA ILE A 134 -8.74 -15.92 -43.97
C ILE A 134 -7.65 -16.94 -44.28
N GLN A 135 -6.89 -16.72 -45.35
CA GLN A 135 -5.76 -17.57 -45.75
C GLN A 135 -6.13 -19.05 -46.01
N GLY A 136 -7.28 -19.32 -46.63
CA GLY A 136 -7.79 -20.68 -46.86
C GLY A 136 -8.41 -21.34 -45.63
N MET A 137 -8.57 -20.59 -44.53
CA MET A 137 -9.13 -21.07 -43.26
C MET A 137 -10.54 -20.54 -43.00
N ASN A 138 -11.30 -21.38 -42.29
CA ASN A 138 -12.58 -21.07 -41.68
C ASN A 138 -12.68 -21.82 -40.33
N PRO A 139 -13.64 -21.48 -39.45
CA PRO A 139 -13.73 -22.07 -38.12
C PRO A 139 -13.73 -23.60 -38.05
N GLU A 140 -14.20 -24.29 -39.10
CA GLU A 140 -14.29 -25.74 -39.14
C GLU A 140 -12.94 -26.42 -39.44
N ASN A 141 -12.04 -25.76 -40.17
CA ASN A 141 -10.78 -26.36 -40.59
C ASN A 141 -9.55 -25.92 -39.77
N ILE A 142 -9.74 -25.10 -38.72
CA ILE A 142 -8.66 -24.67 -37.81
C ILE A 142 -8.10 -25.83 -36.98
N CYS A 143 -6.78 -25.91 -36.86
CA CYS A 143 -6.11 -26.90 -36.02
C CYS A 143 -6.02 -26.43 -34.55
N GLN A 144 -6.41 -27.30 -33.62
CA GLN A 144 -6.40 -27.04 -32.17
C GLN A 144 -5.25 -27.74 -31.43
N LYS A 145 -4.39 -28.50 -32.14
CA LYS A 145 -3.29 -29.22 -31.50
C LYS A 145 -2.25 -28.23 -30.96
N HIS A 146 -1.98 -28.28 -29.65
CA HIS A 146 -0.91 -27.53 -29.02
C HIS A 146 0.44 -27.82 -29.72
N ASN A 147 1.23 -26.77 -29.99
CA ASN A 147 2.56 -26.84 -30.63
C ASN A 147 2.62 -27.46 -32.04
N CYS A 148 1.49 -27.59 -32.73
CA CYS A 148 1.50 -28.03 -34.12
C CYS A 148 1.79 -26.84 -35.07
N LYS A 149 2.58 -27.09 -36.12
CA LYS A 149 3.06 -26.06 -37.07
C LYS A 149 2.40 -26.18 -38.45
N CYS A 150 1.17 -26.70 -38.51
CA CYS A 150 0.48 -26.80 -39.79
C CYS A 150 -0.01 -25.41 -40.25
N ASP A 151 -0.27 -25.30 -41.53
CA ASP A 151 -0.84 -24.14 -42.21
C ASP A 151 -2.26 -23.79 -41.74
N LYS A 152 -2.88 -24.65 -40.92
CA LYS A 152 -4.23 -24.48 -40.36
C LYS A 152 -4.26 -23.90 -38.94
N HIS A 153 -3.14 -23.41 -38.42
CA HIS A 153 -3.09 -22.72 -37.12
C HIS A 153 -3.35 -21.22 -37.27
N LEU A 154 -4.27 -20.70 -36.46
CA LEU A 154 -4.44 -19.25 -36.34
C LEU A 154 -3.23 -18.67 -35.58
N LEU A 155 -2.55 -17.68 -36.16
CA LEU A 155 -1.31 -17.09 -35.63
C LEU A 155 -1.50 -16.22 -34.36
N SER A 156 -2.74 -16.00 -33.92
CA SER A 156 -3.08 -15.18 -32.75
C SER A 156 -3.76 -16.04 -31.68
N ASP A 157 -3.18 -16.05 -30.48
CA ASP A 157 -3.75 -16.71 -29.30
C ASP A 157 -4.83 -15.86 -28.60
N ASP A 158 -5.06 -14.63 -29.08
CA ASP A 158 -5.96 -13.66 -28.46
C ASP A 158 -7.45 -14.03 -28.61
N PHE A 159 -7.78 -14.94 -29.53
CA PHE A 159 -9.17 -15.28 -29.88
C PHE A 159 -9.54 -16.72 -29.54
N CYS A 160 -10.79 -16.92 -29.10
CA CYS A 160 -11.29 -18.23 -28.72
C CYS A 160 -11.71 -19.05 -29.96
N ILE A 161 -10.95 -20.09 -30.28
CA ILE A 161 -11.26 -20.99 -31.42
C ILE A 161 -12.58 -21.73 -31.19
N ASP A 162 -12.85 -22.17 -29.96
CA ASP A 162 -14.10 -22.87 -29.64
C ASP A 162 -15.32 -21.94 -29.76
N TYR A 163 -15.14 -20.64 -29.54
CA TYR A 163 -16.19 -19.64 -29.78
C TYR A 163 -16.48 -19.47 -31.28
N PHE A 164 -15.47 -19.47 -32.16
CA PHE A 164 -15.69 -19.47 -33.61
C PHE A 164 -16.47 -20.69 -34.10
N ARG A 165 -16.36 -21.80 -33.38
CA ARG A 165 -17.14 -23.02 -33.63
C ARG A 165 -18.49 -23.03 -32.92
N GLY A 166 -18.84 -21.98 -32.18
CA GLY A 166 -20.10 -21.84 -31.47
C GLY A 166 -20.22 -22.67 -30.18
N ILE A 167 -19.14 -23.29 -29.72
CA ILE A 167 -19.13 -24.32 -28.67
C ILE A 167 -18.29 -23.96 -27.44
N CYS A 168 -17.87 -22.70 -27.27
CA CYS A 168 -17.12 -22.30 -26.07
C CYS A 168 -17.96 -22.54 -24.81
N PRO A 169 -17.48 -23.35 -23.84
CA PRO A 169 -18.26 -23.72 -22.67
C PRO A 169 -18.13 -22.76 -21.47
N LEU A 170 -17.20 -21.81 -21.53
CA LEU A 170 -16.78 -21.00 -20.37
C LEU A 170 -17.64 -19.75 -20.17
N ILE A 171 -17.91 -19.42 -18.90
CA ILE A 171 -18.57 -18.19 -18.45
C ILE A 171 -17.67 -16.98 -18.70
N GLU A 172 -16.40 -17.06 -18.30
CA GLU A 172 -15.36 -16.06 -18.59
C GLU A 172 -14.21 -16.72 -19.34
N CYS A 173 -14.24 -16.64 -20.68
CA CYS A 173 -13.10 -17.08 -21.48
C CYS A 173 -12.00 -16.01 -21.43
N SER A 174 -10.77 -16.41 -21.10
CA SER A 174 -9.60 -15.51 -21.13
C SER A 174 -9.23 -15.05 -22.55
N LYS A 175 -9.82 -15.67 -23.58
CA LYS A 175 -9.66 -15.31 -25.00
C LYS A 175 -10.90 -14.54 -25.50
N LYS A 176 -10.70 -13.62 -26.43
CA LYS A 176 -11.77 -12.74 -26.95
C LYS A 176 -12.80 -13.52 -27.77
N HIS A 177 -14.07 -13.26 -27.50
CA HIS A 177 -15.24 -13.76 -28.23
C HIS A 177 -15.70 -12.72 -29.26
N VAL A 178 -15.41 -12.96 -30.54
CA VAL A 178 -15.83 -12.11 -31.66
C VAL A 178 -16.38 -12.97 -32.79
N PHE A 179 -17.21 -12.40 -33.66
CA PHE A 179 -17.69 -13.12 -34.85
C PHE A 179 -16.54 -13.30 -35.85
N TRP A 180 -16.49 -14.44 -36.54
CA TRP A 180 -15.43 -14.73 -37.52
C TRP A 180 -15.41 -13.70 -38.65
N GLU A 181 -16.59 -13.22 -39.02
CA GLU A 181 -16.81 -12.30 -40.14
C GLU A 181 -16.35 -10.88 -39.83
N GLU A 182 -16.27 -10.52 -38.55
CA GLU A 182 -15.71 -9.25 -38.07
C GLU A 182 -14.18 -9.24 -38.14
N LEU A 183 -13.53 -10.41 -38.21
CA LEU A 183 -12.08 -10.50 -38.30
C LEU A 183 -11.53 -10.07 -39.66
N LYS A 184 -12.30 -10.20 -40.74
CA LYS A 184 -11.83 -9.80 -42.09
C LYS A 184 -11.53 -8.30 -42.19
N LEU A 185 -12.19 -7.48 -41.37
CA LEU A 185 -11.96 -6.04 -41.26
C LEU A 185 -10.83 -5.68 -40.29
N ASN A 186 -10.33 -6.65 -39.52
CA ASN A 186 -9.26 -6.45 -38.56
C ASN A 186 -7.90 -6.38 -39.28
N ARG A 187 -7.33 -5.18 -39.38
CA ARG A 187 -6.03 -4.92 -40.03
C ARG A 187 -4.87 -5.76 -39.48
N LYS A 188 -4.99 -6.32 -38.27
CA LYS A 188 -3.97 -7.22 -37.69
C LYS A 188 -3.95 -8.63 -38.29
N LEU A 189 -5.01 -9.07 -38.97
CA LEU A 189 -5.11 -10.41 -39.58
C LEU A 189 -4.94 -10.40 -41.09
N GLN A 190 -5.07 -9.25 -41.75
CA GLN A 190 -4.63 -9.05 -43.13
C GLN A 190 -3.11 -8.85 -43.17
N PHE A 191 -2.37 -9.94 -43.07
CA PHE A 191 -0.94 -9.92 -43.37
C PHE A 191 -0.77 -9.88 -44.91
N GLU A 192 -0.51 -8.70 -45.47
CA GLU A 192 0.61 -8.64 -46.42
C GLU A 192 1.77 -9.37 -45.73
N GLN A 193 2.48 -10.28 -46.43
CA GLN A 193 3.71 -10.82 -45.85
C GLN A 193 4.50 -9.63 -45.32
N PRO A 194 4.85 -9.59 -44.02
CA PRO A 194 5.50 -8.42 -43.47
C PRO A 194 6.74 -8.20 -44.31
N LYS A 195 6.81 -7.08 -45.03
CA LYS A 195 8.06 -6.64 -45.64
C LYS A 195 9.05 -6.65 -44.49
N LEU A 196 9.97 -7.63 -44.48
CA LEU A 196 10.97 -7.70 -43.44
C LEU A 196 11.72 -6.38 -43.51
N ILE A 197 11.80 -5.68 -42.38
CA ILE A 197 12.46 -4.38 -42.29
C ILE A 197 13.87 -4.64 -41.74
N PRO A 198 14.91 -3.94 -42.24
CA PRO A 198 16.25 -4.03 -41.67
C PRO A 198 16.24 -3.69 -40.18
N CYS A 199 17.08 -4.36 -39.39
CA CYS A 199 17.33 -4.04 -37.99
C CYS A 199 18.24 -2.81 -37.89
N ILE A 200 17.66 -1.64 -38.15
CA ILE A 200 18.38 -0.36 -38.09
C ILE A 200 18.59 0.04 -36.62
N LYS A 201 19.60 0.87 -36.35
CA LYS A 201 19.76 1.58 -35.07
C LYS A 201 18.50 2.40 -34.76
N THR A 202 17.55 1.83 -34.03
CA THR A 202 16.46 2.61 -33.41
C THR A 202 17.07 3.57 -32.38
N ASN A 203 17.22 4.85 -32.74
CA ASN A 203 17.34 6.04 -31.88
C ASN A 203 17.96 5.89 -30.47
N ALA A 204 19.05 5.13 -30.34
CA ALA A 204 19.67 4.84 -29.05
C ALA A 204 20.33 6.07 -28.38
N LYS A 205 20.57 7.16 -29.13
CA LYS A 205 21.11 8.41 -28.57
C LYS A 205 20.03 9.38 -28.08
N ASN A 206 18.85 9.43 -28.71
CA ASN A 206 17.78 10.34 -28.29
C ASN A 206 16.87 9.75 -27.20
N GLN A 207 16.76 8.42 -27.08
CA GLN A 207 15.97 7.81 -26.00
C GLN A 207 16.68 7.83 -24.65
N LYS A 208 18.02 7.85 -24.61
CA LYS A 208 18.76 7.84 -23.35
C LYS A 208 18.47 9.12 -22.54
N SER A 209 18.52 10.30 -23.16
CA SER A 209 18.27 11.57 -22.47
C SER A 209 16.80 11.94 -22.28
N LEU A 210 15.91 11.59 -23.23
CA LEU A 210 14.47 11.90 -23.13
C LEU A 210 13.73 10.98 -22.15
N ILE A 211 14.12 9.70 -22.03
CA ILE A 211 13.52 8.76 -21.07
C ILE A 211 14.10 8.97 -19.65
N GLU A 212 15.38 9.33 -19.51
CA GLU A 212 16.01 9.49 -18.20
C GLU A 212 15.53 10.73 -17.41
N ASN A 213 15.12 11.82 -18.07
CA ASN A 213 14.81 13.08 -17.40
C ASN A 213 13.32 13.48 -17.36
N GLN A 214 12.52 13.13 -18.38
CA GLN A 214 11.10 13.56 -18.46
C GLN A 214 10.11 12.50 -17.94
N ASN A 215 10.50 11.22 -17.98
CA ASN A 215 9.68 10.11 -17.51
C ASN A 215 9.92 9.74 -16.05
N LYS A 216 11.07 10.08 -15.44
CA LYS A 216 11.36 9.70 -14.04
C LYS A 216 10.28 10.21 -13.08
N ILE A 217 9.94 11.49 -13.09
CA ILE A 217 8.98 12.05 -12.13
C ILE A 217 7.53 11.59 -12.42
N ASN A 218 7.13 11.48 -13.69
CA ASN A 218 5.75 11.08 -14.06
C ASN A 218 5.48 9.57 -13.97
N PHE A 219 6.51 8.70 -14.02
CA PHE A 219 6.38 7.27 -13.71
C PHE A 219 6.55 6.94 -12.23
N MET A 220 7.06 7.88 -11.41
CA MET A 220 7.67 7.55 -10.11
C MET A 220 6.69 7.17 -9.01
N LEU A 221 5.42 7.53 -9.14
CA LEU A 221 4.38 7.13 -8.22
C LEU A 221 3.12 6.98 -9.05
N ASP A 222 2.46 5.82 -8.94
CA ASP A 222 1.09 5.66 -9.44
C ASP A 222 0.24 6.83 -8.88
N GLU A 223 -0.71 7.35 -9.65
CA GLU A 223 -1.65 8.35 -9.16
C GLU A 223 -2.30 7.91 -7.85
N GLU A 224 -2.52 6.60 -7.66
CA GLU A 224 -3.06 6.05 -6.42
C GLU A 224 -2.10 6.21 -5.22
N GLU A 225 -0.80 5.97 -5.41
CA GLU A 225 0.20 6.21 -4.35
C GLU A 225 0.35 7.70 -4.06
N LEU A 226 0.32 8.57 -5.08
CA LEU A 226 0.29 10.03 -4.88
C LEU A 226 -0.95 10.48 -4.09
N LYS A 227 -2.12 9.94 -4.43
CA LYS A 227 -3.39 10.20 -3.71
C LYS A 227 -3.29 9.71 -2.26
N ARG A 228 -2.71 8.53 -2.03
CA ARG A 228 -2.47 7.97 -0.68
C ARG A 228 -1.54 8.85 0.14
N MET A 229 -0.45 9.32 -0.45
CA MET A 229 0.52 10.19 0.23
C MET A 229 -0.06 11.57 0.55
N HIS A 230 -0.79 12.17 -0.38
CA HIS A 230 -1.55 13.39 -0.11
C HIS A 230 -2.56 13.19 1.03
N LYS A 231 -3.17 12.01 1.14
CA LYS A 231 -4.06 11.68 2.26
C LYS A 231 -3.33 11.64 3.60
N VAL A 232 -2.14 11.03 3.68
CA VAL A 232 -1.34 10.98 4.93
C VAL A 232 -0.91 12.38 5.37
N ILE A 233 -0.43 13.21 4.43
CA ILE A 233 -0.07 14.61 4.73
C ILE A 233 -1.30 15.41 5.17
N LYS A 234 -2.45 15.23 4.50
CA LYS A 234 -3.70 15.85 4.93
C LYS A 234 -4.08 15.41 6.35
N GLN A 235 -3.87 14.15 6.70
CA GLN A 235 -4.17 13.61 8.03
C GLN A 235 -3.34 14.23 9.17
N GLN A 236 -2.15 14.77 8.88
CA GLN A 236 -1.33 15.52 9.85
C GLN A 236 -2.01 16.81 10.31
N ASN A 237 -2.75 17.45 9.40
CA ASN A 237 -3.43 18.71 9.62
C ASN A 237 -4.93 18.50 9.86
N ILE A 238 -5.34 17.38 10.46
CA ILE A 238 -6.74 17.16 10.85
C ILE A 238 -6.97 17.60 12.30
N ILE A 239 -8.06 18.33 12.51
CA ILE A 239 -8.62 18.61 13.82
C ILE A 239 -9.95 17.87 13.90
N ASP A 240 -10.02 16.87 14.77
CA ASP A 240 -11.26 16.14 15.09
C ASP A 240 -11.92 16.79 16.30
N ILE A 241 -13.15 17.25 16.14
CA ILE A 241 -13.96 17.85 17.19
C ILE A 241 -15.14 16.93 17.48
N ILE A 242 -15.29 16.49 18.73
CA ILE A 242 -16.39 15.63 19.16
C ILE A 242 -17.24 16.38 20.19
N PHE A 243 -18.55 16.44 19.94
CA PHE A 243 -19.53 16.86 20.92
C PHE A 243 -20.21 15.63 21.50
N ILE A 244 -20.00 15.37 22.79
CA ILE A 244 -20.72 14.37 23.58
C ILE A 244 -21.75 15.13 24.40
N MET A 245 -23.02 14.86 24.19
CA MET A 245 -24.10 15.63 24.81
C MET A 245 -25.18 14.71 25.38
N ASP A 246 -25.55 15.00 26.62
CA ASP A 246 -26.73 14.46 27.25
C ASP A 246 -27.99 14.87 26.45
N CYS A 247 -28.80 13.89 26.09
CA CYS A 247 -30.01 14.04 25.29
C CYS A 247 -31.30 13.68 26.06
N THR A 248 -31.29 13.84 27.39
CA THR A 248 -32.47 13.66 28.25
C THR A 248 -33.29 14.94 28.37
N LYS A 249 -34.47 14.84 29.01
CA LYS A 249 -35.53 15.87 28.99
C LYS A 249 -35.05 17.26 29.39
N THR A 250 -34.17 17.37 30.38
CA THR A 250 -33.65 18.64 30.91
C THR A 250 -32.68 19.33 29.94
N MET A 251 -32.17 18.60 28.97
CA MET A 251 -31.14 19.07 28.03
C MET A 251 -31.69 19.68 26.72
N ASP A 252 -33.02 19.70 26.51
CA ASP A 252 -33.62 20.25 25.27
C ASP A 252 -33.13 21.67 24.90
N PRO A 253 -33.06 22.65 25.83
CA PRO A 253 -32.56 23.99 25.51
C PRO A 253 -31.10 23.99 25.04
N TRP A 254 -30.28 23.09 25.56
CA TRP A 254 -28.87 22.94 25.19
C TRP A 254 -28.71 22.31 23.81
N ILE A 255 -29.53 21.31 23.48
CA ILE A 255 -29.58 20.68 22.16
C ILE A 255 -29.97 21.74 21.10
N GLN A 256 -30.99 22.55 21.36
CA GLN A 256 -31.42 23.62 20.44
C GLN A 256 -30.33 24.68 20.22
N GLN A 257 -29.63 25.07 21.29
CA GLN A 257 -28.53 26.03 21.17
C GLN A 257 -27.36 25.44 20.36
N CYS A 258 -27.01 24.18 20.61
CA CYS A 258 -25.98 23.47 19.84
C CYS A 258 -26.35 23.45 18.35
N HIS A 259 -27.58 23.03 18.00
CA HIS A 259 -28.08 23.04 16.62
C HIS A 259 -27.99 24.41 15.94
N SER A 260 -28.39 25.48 16.63
CA SER A 260 -28.47 26.82 16.03
C SER A 260 -27.10 27.49 15.84
N GLN A 261 -26.10 27.17 16.69
CA GLN A 261 -24.83 27.90 16.73
C GLN A 261 -23.61 27.10 16.25
N ILE A 262 -23.66 25.75 16.23
CA ILE A 262 -22.49 24.91 15.92
C ILE A 262 -21.87 25.24 14.56
N ALA A 263 -22.69 25.49 13.53
CA ALA A 263 -22.22 25.87 12.20
C ALA A 263 -21.38 27.16 12.24
N ASN A 264 -21.93 28.22 12.84
CA ASN A 264 -21.28 29.52 12.94
C ASN A 264 -19.98 29.46 13.77
N ILE A 265 -19.97 28.68 14.85
CA ILE A 265 -18.79 28.52 15.73
C ILE A 265 -17.65 27.88 14.94
N ILE A 266 -17.94 26.79 14.24
CA ILE A 266 -16.92 26.03 13.53
C ILE A 266 -16.46 26.79 12.30
N GLU A 267 -17.34 27.41 11.51
CA GLU A 267 -16.93 28.20 10.34
C GLU A 267 -15.95 29.30 10.74
N LYS A 268 -16.21 30.00 11.86
CA LYS A 268 -15.29 30.98 12.42
C LYS A 268 -13.96 30.35 12.84
N PHE A 269 -14.00 29.19 13.48
CA PHE A 269 -12.80 28.46 13.88
C PHE A 269 -11.99 27.98 12.67
N GLU A 270 -12.63 27.45 11.62
CA GLU A 270 -11.99 27.01 10.38
C GLU A 270 -11.27 28.14 9.66
N ILE A 271 -11.84 29.35 9.63
CA ILE A 271 -11.17 30.53 9.08
C ILE A 271 -9.87 30.82 9.84
N GLN A 272 -9.88 30.67 11.16
CA GLN A 272 -8.72 30.89 12.02
C GLN A 272 -7.72 29.74 11.97
N SER A 273 -8.18 28.51 11.75
CA SER A 273 -7.37 27.30 11.76
C SER A 273 -6.85 26.91 10.37
N LYS A 274 -6.99 27.72 9.32
CA LYS A 274 -6.38 27.41 8.00
C LYS A 274 -4.85 27.25 8.10
N PRO A 275 -4.26 26.18 7.53
CA PRO A 275 -4.82 25.25 6.53
C PRO A 275 -5.28 23.89 7.10
N TYR A 276 -5.67 23.78 8.37
CA TYR A 276 -6.19 22.52 8.92
C TYR A 276 -7.55 22.13 8.32
N ILE A 277 -7.78 20.82 8.23
CA ILE A 277 -9.09 20.25 7.89
C ILE A 277 -9.79 19.94 9.22
N THR A 278 -10.89 20.63 9.49
CA THR A 278 -11.71 20.38 10.67
C THR A 278 -12.75 19.31 10.35
N ARG A 279 -12.89 18.32 11.21
CA ARG A 279 -13.95 17.31 11.15
C ARG A 279 -14.73 17.33 12.44
N ILE A 280 -16.05 17.19 12.35
CA ILE A 280 -16.93 17.22 13.52
C ILE A 280 -17.70 15.93 13.61
N ALA A 281 -17.84 15.45 14.83
CA ALA A 281 -18.76 14.39 15.20
C ALA A 281 -19.66 14.82 16.36
N PHE A 282 -20.76 14.11 16.47
CA PHE A 282 -21.74 14.30 17.53
C PHE A 282 -22.10 12.94 18.13
N VAL A 283 -22.15 12.85 19.44
CA VAL A 283 -22.59 11.67 20.20
C VAL A 283 -23.62 12.14 21.22
N GLY A 284 -24.87 11.72 21.04
CA GLY A 284 -25.93 11.89 22.01
C GLY A 284 -26.05 10.64 22.86
N TYR A 285 -26.04 10.77 24.19
CA TYR A 285 -26.31 9.66 25.11
C TYR A 285 -27.53 9.97 25.98
N ARG A 286 -28.14 8.91 26.53
CA ARG A 286 -29.33 8.92 27.37
C ARG A 286 -29.23 7.76 28.37
N ASP A 287 -30.02 7.81 29.42
CA ASP A 287 -30.23 6.73 30.39
C ASP A 287 -30.64 5.37 29.77
N ILE A 288 -30.32 4.29 30.48
CA ILE A 288 -30.68 2.89 30.15
C ILE A 288 -31.98 2.51 30.87
N ILE A 289 -33.08 2.44 30.12
CA ILE A 289 -34.37 1.96 30.66
C ILE A 289 -34.41 0.42 30.74
N ILE A 290 -34.76 -0.12 31.91
CA ILE A 290 -34.90 -1.57 32.18
C ILE A 290 -36.31 -1.93 32.70
N GLU A 291 -36.94 -2.99 32.18
CA GLU A 291 -38.14 -3.62 32.79
C GLU A 291 -37.77 -4.81 33.70
N LYS A 292 -38.44 -4.93 34.85
CA LYS A 292 -38.39 -6.12 35.74
C LYS A 292 -39.32 -7.22 35.20
N GLN A 293 -38.79 -8.34 34.71
CA GLN A 293 -39.63 -9.49 34.33
C GLN A 293 -40.18 -10.20 35.57
N GLN A 294 -41.52 -10.34 35.64
CA GLN A 294 -42.17 -11.34 36.49
C GLN A 294 -42.05 -12.73 35.85
N SER A 295 -41.61 -13.69 36.66
CA SER A 295 -41.23 -15.07 36.35
C SER A 295 -42.21 -15.92 35.53
N VAL A 296 -41.78 -16.58 34.44
CA VAL A 296 -42.31 -17.89 33.94
C VAL A 296 -41.28 -18.70 33.08
N ILE A 297 -40.83 -19.84 33.62
CA ILE A 297 -40.64 -21.22 33.06
C ILE A 297 -40.07 -21.50 31.64
N PHE A 298 -38.83 -22.05 31.61
CA PHE A 298 -38.21 -23.21 30.89
C PHE A 298 -38.30 -23.54 29.36
N LEU A 299 -37.10 -23.97 28.85
CA LEU A 299 -36.72 -24.82 27.67
C LEU A 299 -36.67 -24.13 26.28
N ASP A 300 -35.72 -24.33 25.34
CA ASP A 300 -34.73 -25.38 25.04
C ASP A 300 -33.60 -24.81 24.11
N ARG A 301 -32.49 -25.56 23.99
CA ARG A 301 -31.25 -25.29 23.24
C ARG A 301 -31.43 -25.35 21.70
N LYS A 302 -30.94 -24.33 20.99
CA LYS A 302 -30.00 -24.36 19.82
C LYS A 302 -30.25 -23.20 18.83
N SER A 303 -29.34 -22.22 18.82
CA SER A 303 -28.70 -21.71 17.59
C SER A 303 -27.65 -20.63 17.92
N LEU A 304 -26.39 -20.98 17.69
CA LEU A 304 -25.19 -20.15 17.73
C LEU A 304 -25.12 -19.22 16.51
N ILE A 305 -24.83 -17.93 16.74
CA ILE A 305 -23.81 -17.15 16.00
C ILE A 305 -23.13 -16.20 17.01
N LEU A 306 -21.82 -16.38 17.20
CA LEU A 306 -20.84 -15.67 18.06
C LEU A 306 -20.14 -14.58 17.21
N GLN A 307 -19.45 -13.51 17.66
CA GLN A 307 -18.98 -12.93 18.94
C GLN A 307 -18.35 -11.55 18.54
N ASP A 308 -18.39 -10.49 19.35
CA ASP A 308 -17.35 -10.22 20.35
C ASP A 308 -17.89 -9.53 21.60
N GLN A 309 -17.39 -10.00 22.73
CA GLN A 309 -17.84 -9.73 24.09
C GLN A 309 -16.94 -8.68 24.74
N ASN A 310 -17.53 -7.70 25.43
CA ASN A 310 -17.07 -7.18 26.73
C ASN A 310 -17.95 -6.01 27.22
N PHE A 311 -19.23 -6.30 27.55
CA PHE A 311 -19.99 -5.62 28.61
C PHE A 311 -21.35 -6.31 28.81
N ASN A 312 -21.37 -7.62 29.06
CA ASN A 312 -22.62 -8.33 29.35
C ASN A 312 -22.37 -9.58 30.18
N GLN A 313 -21.89 -9.42 31.41
CA GLN A 313 -22.06 -10.44 32.43
C GLN A 313 -22.37 -9.78 33.79
N ASN A 314 -23.47 -10.26 34.39
CA ASN A 314 -23.97 -10.02 35.74
C ASN A 314 -24.92 -8.83 35.94
N LEU A 315 -26.03 -8.78 35.20
CA LEU A 315 -27.27 -8.21 35.72
C LEU A 315 -28.29 -9.34 35.93
N SER A 316 -28.65 -9.54 37.19
CA SER A 316 -29.66 -10.51 37.61
C SER A 316 -31.04 -10.09 37.07
N GLY A 317 -31.58 -10.82 36.09
CA GLY A 317 -33.01 -10.77 35.73
C GLY A 317 -33.56 -9.47 35.10
N LYS A 318 -32.70 -8.59 34.56
CA LYS A 318 -33.07 -7.30 33.95
C LYS A 318 -32.87 -7.33 32.42
N GLN A 319 -33.85 -6.91 31.61
CA GLN A 319 -33.78 -6.86 30.13
C GLN A 319 -33.73 -5.39 29.66
N ILE A 320 -32.69 -5.00 28.92
CA ILE A 320 -32.52 -3.64 28.35
C ILE A 320 -33.56 -3.42 27.24
N LEU A 321 -34.42 -2.41 27.37
CA LEU A 321 -35.55 -2.16 26.46
C LEU A 321 -35.19 -1.27 25.26
N GLU A 322 -34.31 -0.28 25.42
CA GLU A 322 -34.01 0.69 24.36
C GLU A 322 -32.66 0.46 23.67
N LYS A 323 -32.72 0.01 22.40
CA LYS A 323 -31.56 -0.14 21.51
C LYS A 323 -30.92 1.19 21.05
N ASN A 324 -31.49 2.35 21.42
CA ASN A 324 -31.11 3.68 20.92
C ASN A 324 -30.68 4.68 22.02
N HIS A 325 -30.22 4.21 23.19
CA HIS A 325 -29.73 5.08 24.27
C HIS A 325 -28.50 5.91 23.85
N VAL A 326 -27.68 5.40 22.92
CA VAL A 326 -26.63 6.19 22.24
C VAL A 326 -26.94 6.38 20.76
N VAL A 327 -26.86 7.63 20.32
CA VAL A 327 -26.98 8.05 18.91
C VAL A 327 -25.72 8.80 18.51
N PHE A 328 -25.26 8.65 17.27
CA PHE A 328 -24.06 9.33 16.84
C PHE A 328 -24.06 9.67 15.36
N HIS A 329 -23.37 10.76 15.03
CA HIS A 329 -22.92 11.07 13.69
C HIS A 329 -21.39 11.02 13.69
N ASP A 330 -20.83 10.22 12.79
CA ASP A 330 -19.37 10.05 12.70
C ASP A 330 -18.67 11.32 12.18
N LEU A 331 -17.35 11.36 12.31
CA LEU A 331 -16.51 12.50 11.93
C LEU A 331 -16.64 12.83 10.43
N THR A 332 -16.99 14.09 10.14
CA THR A 332 -17.11 14.60 8.76
C THR A 332 -16.64 16.05 8.65
N ASP A 333 -16.18 16.44 7.46
CA ASP A 333 -15.88 17.83 7.08
C ASP A 333 -17.13 18.58 6.53
N LYS A 334 -18.29 17.92 6.48
CA LYS A 334 -19.55 18.50 6.00
C LYS A 334 -20.44 18.92 7.16
N ILE A 335 -20.24 20.15 7.64
CA ILE A 335 -20.93 20.66 8.83
C ILE A 335 -22.47 20.63 8.72
N ASP A 336 -23.02 20.84 7.53
CA ASP A 336 -24.47 20.79 7.30
C ASP A 336 -25.08 19.43 7.67
N SER A 337 -24.34 18.33 7.42
CA SER A 337 -24.83 16.99 7.76
C SER A 337 -24.92 16.76 9.28
N VAL A 338 -23.96 17.30 10.03
CA VAL A 338 -23.97 17.26 11.50
C VAL A 338 -25.10 18.14 12.04
N LYS A 339 -25.30 19.33 11.47
CA LYS A 339 -26.38 20.24 11.85
C LYS A 339 -27.76 19.59 11.68
N GLU A 340 -28.02 18.97 10.52
CA GLU A 340 -29.28 18.26 10.28
C GLU A 340 -29.44 17.03 11.19
N PHE A 341 -28.34 16.37 11.56
CA PHE A 341 -28.39 15.28 12.54
C PHE A 341 -28.77 15.76 13.95
N ILE A 342 -28.20 16.88 14.42
CA ILE A 342 -28.52 17.45 15.75
C ILE A 342 -29.98 17.90 15.79
N LYS A 343 -30.48 18.51 14.71
CA LYS A 343 -31.87 18.94 14.57
C LYS A 343 -32.89 17.80 14.73
N GLN A 344 -32.49 16.57 14.40
CA GLN A 344 -33.34 15.39 14.54
C GLN A 344 -33.37 14.86 15.98
N GLN A 345 -32.44 15.29 16.83
CA GLN A 345 -32.39 14.85 18.22
C GLN A 345 -33.47 15.55 19.03
N LYS A 346 -34.21 14.75 19.79
CA LYS A 346 -35.17 15.20 20.79
C LYS A 346 -34.69 14.77 22.16
N ALA A 347 -34.92 15.64 23.13
CA ALA A 347 -34.75 15.34 24.54
C ALA A 347 -35.87 14.40 25.02
N PHE A 348 -35.53 13.17 25.43
CA PHE A 348 -36.47 12.20 26.01
C PHE A 348 -35.71 11.18 26.86
N GLY A 349 -36.42 10.43 27.71
CA GLY A 349 -35.81 9.56 28.72
C GLY A 349 -35.72 10.21 30.12
N GLY A 350 -34.78 9.72 30.94
CA GLY A 350 -34.51 10.12 32.33
C GLY A 350 -35.32 9.30 33.33
N GLY A 351 -35.01 8.00 33.45
CA GLY A 351 -35.67 7.08 34.38
C GLY A 351 -35.35 7.45 35.82
N ASP A 352 -34.07 7.39 36.16
CA ASP A 352 -33.45 7.88 37.40
C ASP A 352 -32.68 9.19 37.16
N GLU A 353 -31.95 9.69 38.18
CA GLU A 353 -31.19 10.95 38.04
C GLU A 353 -29.81 10.77 37.39
N ALA A 354 -29.29 9.54 37.31
CA ALA A 354 -28.00 9.22 36.70
C ALA A 354 -28.17 8.82 35.22
N GLU A 355 -27.13 9.03 34.42
CA GLU A 355 -27.20 8.86 32.96
C GLU A 355 -26.08 7.95 32.42
N ASP A 356 -26.25 7.39 31.21
CA ASP A 356 -25.24 6.52 30.60
C ASP A 356 -24.11 7.28 29.89
N VAL A 357 -23.41 8.11 30.66
CA VAL A 357 -22.22 8.86 30.20
C VAL A 357 -21.13 7.89 29.70
N PHE A 358 -21.05 6.67 30.26
CA PHE A 358 -20.09 5.65 29.85
C PHE A 358 -20.24 5.31 28.38
N ALA A 359 -21.46 4.97 27.96
CA ALA A 359 -21.71 4.60 26.57
C ALA A 359 -21.45 5.78 25.62
N GLY A 360 -21.73 7.01 26.05
CA GLY A 360 -21.38 8.22 25.29
C GLY A 360 -19.87 8.36 25.03
N ILE A 361 -19.05 8.28 26.08
CA ILE A 361 -17.58 8.39 25.98
C ILE A 361 -16.98 7.19 25.25
N GLU A 362 -17.45 5.98 25.56
CA GLU A 362 -17.05 4.75 24.88
C GLU A 362 -17.32 4.87 23.39
N LYS A 363 -18.52 5.33 23.00
CA LYS A 363 -18.86 5.49 21.60
C LYS A 363 -18.01 6.55 20.90
N ALA A 364 -17.73 7.66 21.56
CA ALA A 364 -16.81 8.70 21.06
C ALA A 364 -15.41 8.12 20.78
N SER A 365 -14.92 7.21 21.62
CA SER A 365 -13.61 6.55 21.44
C SER A 365 -13.55 5.63 20.21
N GLN A 366 -14.71 5.20 19.70
CA GLN A 366 -14.87 4.26 18.59
C GLN A 366 -15.18 4.94 17.24
N LEU A 367 -15.28 6.28 17.21
CA LEU A 367 -15.50 7.04 15.97
C LEU A 367 -14.31 6.93 15.01
N ASN A 368 -14.49 7.32 13.75
CA ASN A 368 -13.45 7.28 12.71
C ASN A 368 -12.43 8.43 12.85
N LEU A 369 -11.76 8.45 14.01
CA LEU A 369 -10.70 9.38 14.37
C LEU A 369 -9.57 9.34 13.33
N SER A 370 -8.89 10.46 13.14
CA SER A 370 -7.70 10.53 12.29
C SER A 370 -6.71 9.54 12.85
N LYS A 371 -6.00 8.80 11.98
CA LYS A 371 -5.00 7.82 12.44
C LYS A 371 -3.64 8.46 12.71
N HIS A 372 -3.45 9.72 12.30
CA HIS A 372 -2.16 10.41 12.47
C HIS A 372 -1.97 10.89 13.91
N GLN A 373 -0.82 10.65 14.53
CA GLN A 373 -0.60 10.99 15.95
C GLN A 373 -0.60 12.50 16.25
N ASP A 374 -0.15 13.32 15.29
CA ASP A 374 -0.09 14.78 15.43
C ASP A 374 -1.45 15.45 15.16
N SER A 375 -2.45 14.68 14.69
CA SER A 375 -3.81 15.21 14.55
C SER A 375 -4.35 15.61 15.92
N VAL A 376 -5.19 16.63 15.93
CA VAL A 376 -5.72 17.20 17.15
C VAL A 376 -7.07 16.55 17.44
N LEU A 377 -7.29 16.13 18.68
CA LEU A 377 -8.60 15.70 19.15
C LEU A 377 -9.10 16.68 20.21
N ILE A 378 -10.27 17.27 19.98
CA ILE A 378 -10.95 18.16 20.90
C ILE A 378 -12.30 17.55 21.22
N THR A 379 -12.54 17.19 22.48
CA THR A 379 -13.79 16.59 22.94
C THR A 379 -14.49 17.53 23.91
N PHE A 380 -15.78 17.75 23.70
CA PHE A 380 -16.66 18.47 24.61
C PHE A 380 -17.68 17.51 25.21
N LEU A 381 -17.78 17.46 26.53
CA LEU A 381 -18.82 16.75 27.26
C LEU A 381 -19.78 17.75 27.89
N PHE A 382 -21.04 17.69 27.48
CA PHE A 382 -22.16 18.42 28.08
C PHE A 382 -23.03 17.43 28.86
N ALA A 383 -23.10 17.63 30.17
CA ALA A 383 -23.82 16.77 31.11
C ALA A 383 -24.39 17.64 32.24
N ASP A 384 -25.69 17.51 32.51
CA ASP A 384 -26.33 18.09 33.70
C ASP A 384 -26.52 17.06 34.83
N SER A 385 -26.39 15.77 34.51
CA SER A 385 -26.38 14.65 35.46
C SER A 385 -25.09 13.79 35.41
N PRO A 386 -24.71 13.13 36.52
CA PRO A 386 -23.53 12.26 36.58
C PRO A 386 -23.80 10.87 35.96
N CYS A 387 -22.75 10.07 35.80
CA CYS A 387 -22.86 8.68 35.36
C CYS A 387 -23.30 7.76 36.50
N HIS A 388 -23.91 6.62 36.19
CA HIS A 388 -24.29 5.60 37.17
C HIS A 388 -23.12 5.08 38.02
N GLY A 389 -23.42 4.69 39.26
CA GLY A 389 -22.52 4.03 40.20
C GLY A 389 -22.17 4.92 41.40
N LYS A 390 -22.41 4.42 42.63
CA LYS A 390 -22.24 5.16 43.90
C LYS A 390 -20.87 5.80 44.11
N GLN A 391 -19.83 5.27 43.46
CA GLN A 391 -18.49 5.84 43.53
C GLN A 391 -18.36 7.16 42.75
N TYR A 392 -19.27 7.47 41.83
CA TYR A 392 -19.17 8.59 40.89
C TYR A 392 -20.09 9.78 41.23
N HIS A 393 -21.09 9.59 42.12
CA HIS A 393 -21.99 10.65 42.57
C HIS A 393 -22.51 10.38 44.00
N ASP A 394 -23.31 11.31 44.53
CA ASP A 394 -23.96 11.24 45.84
C ASP A 394 -25.49 11.40 45.69
N LEU A 395 -26.06 10.84 44.61
CA LEU A 395 -27.49 10.95 44.31
C LEU A 395 -28.28 9.92 45.11
N ASP A 396 -29.52 10.26 45.45
CA ASP A 396 -30.46 9.36 46.14
C ASP A 396 -31.17 8.38 45.20
N ASP A 397 -31.20 8.69 43.90
CA ASP A 397 -31.94 7.96 42.85
C ASP A 397 -30.99 7.53 41.71
N ASP A 398 -30.51 6.28 41.78
CA ASP A 398 -29.71 5.61 40.73
C ASP A 398 -30.05 4.11 40.67
N ASP A 399 -30.61 3.67 39.53
CA ASP A 399 -31.10 2.32 39.27
C ASP A 399 -29.98 1.28 39.10
N PHE A 400 -28.73 1.74 38.97
CA PHE A 400 -27.50 0.96 38.80
C PHE A 400 -26.44 1.26 39.88
N MET A 401 -26.85 1.84 41.00
CA MET A 401 -25.95 2.36 42.05
C MET A 401 -24.91 1.36 42.57
N ASP A 402 -25.24 0.07 42.62
CA ASP A 402 -24.36 -1.03 43.05
C ASP A 402 -23.86 -1.93 41.89
N ASP A 403 -24.37 -1.72 40.67
CA ASP A 403 -24.16 -2.62 39.53
C ASP A 403 -22.92 -2.23 38.68
N VAL A 404 -22.32 -1.05 38.91
CA VAL A 404 -21.15 -0.55 38.16
C VAL A 404 -19.83 -0.93 38.84
N PRO A 405 -18.95 -1.76 38.20
CA PRO A 405 -17.67 -2.15 38.77
C PRO A 405 -16.75 -0.96 39.08
N LEU A 406 -15.95 -1.10 40.15
CA LEU A 406 -14.94 -0.10 40.52
C LEU A 406 -13.91 0.11 39.40
N GLY A 407 -13.54 1.37 39.15
CA GLY A 407 -12.53 1.72 38.16
C GLY A 407 -13.05 1.81 36.72
N THR A 408 -14.35 1.61 36.47
CA THR A 408 -14.92 1.62 35.11
C THR A 408 -14.68 2.96 34.40
N LEU A 409 -15.05 4.09 35.03
CA LEU A 409 -14.84 5.43 34.46
C LEU A 409 -13.36 5.74 34.30
N GLU A 410 -12.56 5.41 35.31
CA GLU A 410 -11.14 5.70 35.37
C GLU A 410 -10.40 4.98 34.23
N ASN A 411 -10.66 3.69 34.04
CA ASN A 411 -10.08 2.90 32.96
C ASN A 411 -10.52 3.42 31.58
N LEU A 412 -11.79 3.81 31.44
CA LEU A 412 -12.30 4.44 30.22
C LEU A 412 -11.56 5.75 29.94
N MET A 413 -11.41 6.63 30.92
CA MET A 413 -10.71 7.91 30.75
C MET A 413 -9.20 7.73 30.49
N ILE A 414 -8.55 6.77 31.13
CA ILE A 414 -7.14 6.42 30.84
C ILE A 414 -6.99 5.95 29.39
N ARG A 415 -7.91 5.13 28.90
CA ARG A 415 -7.94 4.67 27.50
C ARG A 415 -8.24 5.81 26.55
N TYR A 416 -9.22 6.66 26.86
CA TYR A 416 -9.60 7.82 26.06
C TYR A 416 -8.44 8.82 25.94
N ARG A 417 -7.75 9.11 27.06
CA ARG A 417 -6.54 9.95 27.10
C ARG A 417 -5.48 9.46 26.12
N LYS A 418 -5.30 8.15 26.00
CA LYS A 418 -4.30 7.50 25.13
C LYS A 418 -4.67 7.51 23.63
N LEU A 419 -5.88 7.96 23.24
CA LEU A 419 -6.29 8.01 21.83
C LEU A 419 -5.41 8.96 20.99
N LYS A 420 -4.98 10.09 21.57
CA LYS A 420 -4.16 11.10 20.90
C LYS A 420 -3.18 11.78 21.85
N PHE A 421 -2.02 12.17 21.31
CA PHE A 421 -1.07 12.99 22.04
C PHE A 421 -1.63 14.41 22.27
N ASN A 422 -2.19 15.03 21.22
CA ASN A 422 -2.89 16.32 21.31
C ASN A 422 -4.38 16.10 21.60
N ASN A 423 -4.69 15.61 22.80
CA ASN A 423 -6.06 15.34 23.25
C ASN A 423 -6.52 16.40 24.27
N PHE A 424 -7.51 17.20 23.89
CA PHE A 424 -8.11 18.22 24.74
C PHE A 424 -9.54 17.79 25.07
N PHE A 425 -9.85 17.66 26.36
CA PHE A 425 -11.16 17.22 26.82
C PHE A 425 -11.76 18.26 27.76
N PHE A 426 -12.93 18.76 27.40
CA PHE A 426 -13.66 19.81 28.11
C PHE A 426 -14.93 19.24 28.71
N CYS A 427 -15.10 19.40 30.02
CA CYS A 427 -16.33 19.06 30.73
C CYS A 427 -17.07 20.35 31.07
N SER A 428 -18.29 20.51 30.55
CA SER A 428 -19.15 21.65 30.87
C SER A 428 -19.99 21.31 32.09
N ARG A 429 -19.73 22.00 33.20
CA ARG A 429 -20.48 21.83 34.45
C ARG A 429 -21.74 22.69 34.42
N ILE A 430 -22.87 22.03 34.18
CA ILE A 430 -24.21 22.64 34.19
C ILE A 430 -24.79 22.63 35.62
N THR A 431 -24.58 21.53 36.36
CA THR A 431 -25.03 21.38 37.75
C THR A 431 -23.87 20.92 38.63
N LYS A 432 -24.03 21.02 39.96
CA LYS A 432 -23.05 20.48 40.93
C LYS A 432 -23.13 18.95 41.07
N LYS A 433 -24.16 18.31 40.51
CA LYS A 433 -24.36 16.85 40.62
C LYS A 433 -23.21 16.07 39.95
N THR A 434 -22.59 16.64 38.93
CA THR A 434 -21.47 16.03 38.19
C THR A 434 -20.09 16.24 38.82
N ASP A 435 -19.98 16.98 39.93
CA ASP A 435 -18.69 17.38 40.51
C ASP A 435 -17.81 16.17 40.85
N LYS A 436 -18.37 15.16 41.54
CA LYS A 436 -17.64 13.96 41.95
C LYS A 436 -17.13 13.16 40.74
N MET A 437 -18.00 12.93 39.76
CA MET A 437 -17.66 12.30 38.48
C MET A 437 -16.51 13.05 37.77
N PHE A 438 -16.62 14.37 37.61
CA PHE A 438 -15.60 15.17 36.94
C PHE A 438 -14.26 15.18 37.68
N GLN A 439 -14.24 15.15 39.02
CA GLN A 439 -12.99 15.02 39.77
C GLN A 439 -12.32 13.66 39.57
N ILE A 440 -13.11 12.59 39.48
CA ILE A 440 -12.59 11.24 39.19
C ILE A 440 -12.04 11.19 37.76
N MET A 441 -12.79 11.71 36.79
CA MET A 441 -12.30 11.86 35.41
C MET A 441 -10.99 12.65 35.36
N LYS A 442 -10.89 13.76 36.11
CA LYS A 442 -9.68 14.58 36.17
C LYS A 442 -8.52 13.87 36.85
N THR A 443 -8.77 12.97 37.79
CA THR A 443 -7.71 12.16 38.41
C THR A 443 -7.14 11.16 37.40
N ALA A 444 -7.99 10.53 36.59
CA ALA A 444 -7.59 9.62 35.51
C ALA A 444 -6.99 10.36 34.28
N PHE A 445 -7.48 11.56 34.01
CA PHE A 445 -7.08 12.44 32.90
C PHE A 445 -6.85 13.89 33.41
N PRO A 446 -5.66 14.17 33.98
CA PRO A 446 -5.34 15.46 34.64
C PRO A 446 -5.51 16.71 33.78
N GLU A 447 -5.39 16.57 32.47
CA GLU A 447 -5.50 17.67 31.51
C GLU A 447 -6.95 18.09 31.18
N ILE A 448 -7.97 17.39 31.72
CA ILE A 448 -9.37 17.79 31.59
C ILE A 448 -9.58 19.20 32.11
N SER A 449 -10.24 20.01 31.29
CA SER A 449 -10.69 21.34 31.65
C SER A 449 -12.17 21.31 32.01
N ILE A 450 -12.50 21.74 33.23
CA ILE A 450 -13.88 21.84 33.69
C ILE A 450 -14.28 23.31 33.62
N THR A 451 -15.42 23.62 33.01
CA THR A 451 -15.89 25.00 32.84
C THR A 451 -17.34 25.10 33.26
N ASP A 452 -17.65 26.10 34.08
CA ASP A 452 -19.02 26.39 34.51
C ASP A 452 -19.84 26.98 33.38
N ILE A 453 -21.08 26.51 33.25
CA ILE A 453 -22.04 27.08 32.31
C ILE A 453 -23.42 27.15 32.98
N GLN A 454 -24.01 28.35 33.00
CA GLN A 454 -25.26 28.58 33.73
C GLN A 454 -26.47 28.57 32.80
N ASN A 455 -26.33 29.14 31.61
CA ASN A 455 -27.43 29.27 30.66
C ASN A 455 -27.04 28.68 29.29
N PRO A 456 -28.01 28.13 28.53
CA PRO A 456 -27.76 27.67 27.17
C PRO A 456 -27.10 28.74 26.29
N GLU A 457 -27.45 30.02 26.45
CA GLU A 457 -26.89 31.15 25.68
C GLU A 457 -25.36 31.29 25.79
N ASP A 458 -24.76 30.76 26.86
CA ASP A 458 -23.30 30.80 27.09
C ASP A 458 -22.54 29.78 26.22
N PHE A 459 -23.24 28.77 25.67
CA PHE A 459 -22.66 27.66 24.90
C PHE A 459 -21.69 28.12 23.80
N PRO A 460 -22.03 29.09 22.93
CA PRO A 460 -21.16 29.48 21.84
C PRO A 460 -19.85 30.08 22.33
N ASN A 461 -19.92 30.93 23.34
CA ASN A 461 -18.75 31.59 23.90
C ASN A 461 -17.82 30.57 24.56
N LEU A 462 -18.37 29.61 25.31
CA LEU A 462 -17.59 28.56 25.94
C LEU A 462 -16.88 27.69 24.90
N VAL A 463 -17.59 27.24 23.87
CA VAL A 463 -16.99 26.41 22.81
C VAL A 463 -15.91 27.20 22.06
N VAL A 464 -16.17 28.46 21.69
CA VAL A 464 -15.18 29.31 21.01
C VAL A 464 -13.93 29.53 21.87
N LEU A 465 -14.09 29.82 23.16
CA LEU A 465 -12.97 30.02 24.08
C LEU A 465 -12.15 28.73 24.24
N SER A 466 -12.81 27.59 24.39
CA SER A 466 -12.17 26.29 24.52
C SER A 466 -11.45 25.85 23.25
N LEU A 467 -12.04 26.09 22.07
CA LEU A 467 -11.39 25.86 20.78
C LEU A 467 -10.15 26.74 20.63
N ASN A 468 -10.24 28.04 20.94
CA ASN A 468 -9.11 28.96 20.87
C ASN A 468 -8.02 28.65 21.91
N HIS A 469 -8.42 28.25 23.12
CA HIS A 469 -7.49 27.81 24.15
C HIS A 469 -6.75 26.55 23.72
N SER A 470 -7.48 25.54 23.22
CA SER A 470 -6.87 24.32 22.64
C SER A 470 -5.91 24.70 21.52
N PHE A 471 -6.37 25.53 20.58
CA PHE A 471 -5.60 25.93 19.42
C PHE A 471 -4.39 26.82 19.74
N SER A 472 -4.42 27.58 20.83
CA SER A 472 -3.26 28.36 21.29
C SER A 472 -2.23 27.51 22.05
N ARG A 473 -2.67 26.43 22.70
CA ARG A 473 -1.80 25.44 23.36
C ARG A 473 -1.14 24.50 22.36
N ILE A 474 -1.80 24.26 21.24
CA ILE A 474 -1.16 23.75 20.02
C ILE A 474 -0.19 24.85 19.59
N SER A 475 1.11 24.55 19.59
CA SER A 475 2.09 25.60 19.32
C SER A 475 1.83 26.19 17.94
N LYS A 476 1.80 27.52 17.75
CA LYS A 476 1.71 28.12 16.40
C LYS A 476 2.85 27.64 15.47
N SER A 477 3.92 27.06 16.01
CA SER A 477 4.98 26.36 15.28
C SER A 477 4.62 24.96 14.75
N GLN A 478 3.48 24.39 15.17
CA GLN A 478 2.93 23.09 14.73
C GLN A 478 1.96 23.23 13.56
N LEU A 479 1.62 24.46 13.12
CA LEU A 479 1.21 24.64 11.73
C LEU A 479 2.37 24.07 10.88
N PHE A 480 2.19 22.88 10.32
CA PHE A 480 3.17 22.26 9.44
C PHE A 480 3.26 23.09 8.15
N LYS A 481 3.88 24.28 8.24
CA LYS A 481 4.33 25.06 7.11
C LYS A 481 5.61 24.39 6.63
N THR A 482 5.43 23.20 6.08
CA THR A 482 6.54 22.40 5.59
C THR A 482 7.19 23.13 4.43
N LEU A 483 8.51 23.28 4.49
CA LEU A 483 9.28 23.67 3.32
C LEU A 483 9.37 22.45 2.40
N GLU A 484 8.94 22.63 1.16
CA GLU A 484 9.08 21.61 0.13
C GLU A 484 10.39 21.84 -0.63
N ILE A 485 11.31 20.90 -0.50
CA ILE A 485 12.67 21.02 -1.04
C ILE A 485 12.94 19.80 -1.93
N LYS A 486 13.35 20.03 -3.18
CA LYS A 486 13.85 18.95 -4.05
C LYS A 486 15.18 18.46 -3.49
N ALA A 487 15.38 17.15 -3.44
CA ALA A 487 16.57 16.58 -2.84
C ALA A 487 16.99 15.28 -3.54
N GLN A 488 18.27 14.95 -3.44
CA GLN A 488 18.75 13.59 -3.70
C GLN A 488 18.86 12.86 -2.37
N SER A 489 18.03 11.83 -2.19
CA SER A 489 18.14 10.89 -1.08
C SER A 489 19.25 9.89 -1.36
N ILE A 490 20.05 9.60 -0.34
CA ILE A 490 21.19 8.68 -0.38
C ILE A 490 21.01 7.67 0.75
N LYS A 491 20.94 6.38 0.39
CA LYS A 491 20.71 5.25 1.31
C LYS A 491 21.73 4.13 1.05
N SER A 492 22.00 3.29 2.05
CA SER A 492 22.79 2.07 1.86
C SER A 492 21.97 0.97 1.19
N LYS A 493 22.62 0.15 0.33
CA LYS A 493 22.06 -1.16 -0.05
C LYS A 493 22.13 -2.09 1.14
N PHE A 494 21.18 -3.02 1.19
CA PHE A 494 21.31 -4.19 2.05
C PHE A 494 22.54 -4.98 1.63
N ILE A 495 23.37 -5.35 2.60
CA ILE A 495 24.58 -6.14 2.38
C ILE A 495 24.34 -7.55 2.93
N ASP A 496 24.41 -8.55 2.05
CA ASP A 496 24.31 -9.96 2.41
C ASP A 496 25.45 -10.33 3.38
N TYR A 497 25.09 -10.85 4.55
CA TYR A 497 26.05 -11.37 5.52
C TYR A 497 26.05 -12.91 5.52
N LYS A 498 27.13 -13.52 5.01
CA LYS A 498 27.28 -14.99 4.87
C LYS A 498 28.59 -15.53 5.44
N CYS A 499 29.29 -14.72 6.23
CA CYS A 499 30.57 -15.08 6.82
C CYS A 499 30.43 -16.22 7.84
N GLN A 500 31.28 -17.24 7.72
CA GLN A 500 31.30 -18.41 8.60
C GLN A 500 32.59 -18.48 9.42
N THR A 501 33.74 -18.11 8.83
CA THR A 501 35.03 -18.14 9.54
C THR A 501 35.39 -16.79 10.15
N LYS A 502 36.31 -16.81 11.12
CA LYS A 502 36.83 -15.61 11.77
C LYS A 502 37.49 -14.67 10.76
N GLU A 503 38.28 -15.20 9.82
CA GLU A 503 38.94 -14.40 8.77
C GLU A 503 37.94 -13.73 7.83
N GLU A 504 36.85 -14.44 7.46
CA GLU A 504 35.78 -13.88 6.64
C GLU A 504 35.05 -12.73 7.35
N LYS A 505 34.76 -12.89 8.65
CA LYS A 505 34.13 -11.84 9.47
C LYS A 505 35.03 -10.61 9.58
N LEU A 506 36.30 -10.81 9.93
CA LEU A 506 37.29 -9.75 10.06
C LEU A 506 37.38 -8.95 8.75
N LYS A 507 37.55 -9.66 7.62
CA LYS A 507 37.61 -9.03 6.30
C LYS A 507 36.34 -8.26 5.96
N PHE A 508 35.17 -8.86 6.22
CA PHE A 508 33.88 -8.22 5.97
C PHE A 508 33.75 -6.89 6.72
N TRP A 509 34.05 -6.86 8.02
CA TRP A 509 33.91 -5.66 8.83
C TRP A 509 34.99 -4.61 8.55
N VAL A 510 36.22 -5.01 8.24
CA VAL A 510 37.28 -4.08 7.78
C VAL A 510 36.92 -3.39 6.47
N ASP A 511 36.21 -4.07 5.57
CA ASP A 511 35.80 -3.53 4.27
C ASP A 511 34.35 -3.02 4.25
N PHE A 512 33.63 -3.09 5.37
CA PHE A 512 32.17 -2.86 5.41
C PHE A 512 31.79 -1.47 4.91
N THR A 513 32.34 -0.41 5.48
CA THR A 513 32.02 0.98 5.08
C THR A 513 32.40 1.26 3.63
N LYS A 514 33.55 0.76 3.17
CA LYS A 514 33.94 0.87 1.75
C LYS A 514 32.92 0.17 0.83
N THR A 515 32.43 -0.99 1.27
CA THR A 515 31.39 -1.74 0.56
C THR A 515 30.09 -0.96 0.52
N VAL A 516 29.65 -0.38 1.65
CA VAL A 516 28.47 0.50 1.74
C VAL A 516 28.59 1.67 0.78
N ASP A 517 29.72 2.38 0.80
CA ASP A 517 29.96 3.57 -0.06
C ASP A 517 29.91 3.21 -1.55
N SER A 518 30.46 2.05 -1.94
CA SER A 518 30.39 1.56 -3.33
C SER A 518 28.99 1.12 -3.77
N GLN A 519 28.08 0.91 -2.81
CA GLN A 519 26.75 0.34 -3.02
C GLN A 519 25.61 1.30 -2.65
N LEU A 520 25.89 2.59 -2.49
CA LEU A 520 24.87 3.60 -2.20
C LEU A 520 23.78 3.65 -3.29
N ARG A 521 22.55 3.88 -2.84
CA ARG A 521 21.37 4.14 -3.66
C ARG A 521 21.13 5.64 -3.64
N ILE A 522 21.04 6.25 -4.82
CA ILE A 522 20.76 7.67 -4.97
C ILE A 522 19.45 7.81 -5.75
N ASN A 523 18.46 8.42 -5.12
CA ASN A 523 17.16 8.69 -5.73
C ASN A 523 16.86 10.19 -5.64
N GLU A 524 16.41 10.79 -6.73
CA GLU A 524 15.73 12.09 -6.66
C GLU A 524 14.48 11.94 -5.79
N THR A 525 14.13 12.95 -5.02
CA THR A 525 12.90 13.02 -4.22
C THR A 525 12.54 14.48 -3.94
N THR A 526 11.39 14.66 -3.31
CA THR A 526 11.01 15.90 -2.66
C THR A 526 10.87 15.61 -1.17
N ILE A 527 11.50 16.43 -0.32
CA ILE A 527 11.28 16.36 1.13
C ILE A 527 10.41 17.51 1.58
N LYS A 528 9.55 17.23 2.55
CA LYS A 528 8.76 18.22 3.28
C LYS A 528 9.32 18.32 4.69
N ILE A 529 10.02 19.40 5.00
CA ILE A 529 10.68 19.61 6.30
C ILE A 529 9.92 20.63 7.13
N ASN A 530 9.64 20.30 8.40
CA ASN A 530 9.18 21.28 9.37
C ASN A 530 10.36 22.21 9.72
N PRO A 531 10.26 23.53 9.45
CA PRO A 531 11.36 24.46 9.72
C PRO A 531 11.58 24.68 11.23
N ASN A 532 10.60 24.36 12.07
CA ASN A 532 10.72 24.49 13.51
C ASN A 532 11.26 23.19 14.11
N PRO A 533 12.31 23.24 14.96
CA PRO A 533 12.79 22.05 15.63
C PRO A 533 11.75 21.55 16.65
N GLU A 534 11.72 20.23 16.86
CA GLU A 534 10.89 19.60 17.88
C GLU A 534 11.37 20.03 19.29
N LYS A 535 10.42 20.25 20.20
CA LYS A 535 10.74 20.50 21.61
C LYS A 535 11.14 19.19 22.27
N ILE A 536 12.42 19.05 22.58
CA ILE A 536 12.92 17.98 23.45
C ILE A 536 12.61 18.41 24.89
N LEU A 537 11.96 17.55 25.67
CA LEU A 537 11.57 17.85 27.06
C LEU A 537 12.80 18.28 27.89
N ASP A 538 12.60 19.25 28.78
CA ASP A 538 13.64 20.07 29.45
C ASP A 538 14.65 19.32 30.36
N ASN A 539 14.68 17.98 30.36
CA ASN A 539 15.57 17.16 31.19
C ASN A 539 16.71 16.47 30.40
N GLU A 540 16.95 16.84 29.14
CA GLU A 540 18.00 16.27 28.29
C GLU A 540 19.11 17.30 27.95
N ASP A 541 19.78 17.82 28.98
CA ASP A 541 20.93 18.75 28.87
C ASP A 541 22.11 18.21 28.03
N GLY A 542 22.09 16.93 27.62
CA GLY A 542 23.13 16.27 26.84
C GLY A 542 22.91 16.16 25.31
N VAL A 543 21.75 16.57 24.77
CA VAL A 543 21.49 16.41 23.32
C VAL A 543 22.21 17.50 22.51
N ASN A 544 23.16 17.13 21.67
CA ASN A 544 23.99 18.07 20.90
C ASN A 544 23.42 18.49 19.54
N SER A 545 22.20 18.07 19.20
CA SER A 545 21.54 18.36 17.92
C SER A 545 20.11 18.86 18.10
N TYR A 546 19.67 19.74 17.20
CA TYR A 546 18.24 19.99 16.97
C TYR A 546 17.66 18.91 16.07
N ILE A 547 16.41 18.55 16.34
CA ILE A 547 15.65 17.52 15.62
C ILE A 547 14.54 18.20 14.83
N PHE A 548 14.42 17.89 13.53
CA PHE A 548 13.40 18.44 12.63
C PHE A 548 12.60 17.31 11.99
N LYS A 549 11.27 17.37 12.03
CA LYS A 549 10.42 16.40 11.32
C LYS A 549 10.56 16.59 9.81
N VAL A 550 10.76 15.48 9.10
CA VAL A 550 10.90 15.43 7.64
C VAL A 550 9.99 14.34 7.09
N PHE A 551 9.31 14.61 5.98
CA PHE A 551 8.63 13.58 5.20
C PHE A 551 9.30 13.47 3.84
N ASP A 552 9.79 12.28 3.50
CA ASP A 552 10.29 11.96 2.16
C ASP A 552 9.13 11.45 1.29
N VAL A 553 8.85 12.18 0.21
CA VAL A 553 7.76 11.88 -0.71
C VAL A 553 7.99 10.54 -1.41
N ILE A 554 9.11 10.36 -2.11
CA ILE A 554 9.30 9.15 -2.93
C ILE A 554 9.47 7.90 -2.07
N ASN A 555 10.12 8.02 -0.93
CA ASN A 555 10.21 6.91 0.01
C ASN A 555 8.93 6.71 0.84
N ASN A 556 7.97 7.65 0.77
CA ASN A 556 6.77 7.71 1.60
C ASN A 556 7.09 7.43 3.07
N GLN A 557 7.98 8.22 3.67
CA GLN A 557 8.51 7.90 5.00
C GLN A 557 8.62 9.13 5.88
N ASN A 558 8.17 8.99 7.13
CA ASN A 558 8.40 9.98 8.18
C ASN A 558 9.80 9.79 8.79
N LEU A 559 10.53 10.89 8.87
CA LEU A 559 11.92 10.97 9.26
C LEU A 559 12.13 12.11 10.26
N VAL A 560 13.31 12.07 10.89
CA VAL A 560 13.84 13.19 11.64
C VAL A 560 15.22 13.55 11.11
N ALA A 561 15.40 14.82 10.73
CA ALA A 561 16.70 15.38 10.42
C ALA A 561 17.37 15.86 11.71
N LYS A 562 18.66 15.55 11.87
CA LYS A 562 19.46 15.96 13.03
C LYS A 562 20.54 16.91 12.60
N ILE A 563 20.51 18.14 13.12
CA ILE A 563 21.49 19.19 12.80
C ILE A 563 22.18 19.61 14.10
N PRO A 564 23.52 19.68 14.15
CA PRO A 564 24.23 20.08 15.37
C PRO A 564 23.76 21.45 15.89
N LYS A 565 23.58 21.58 17.21
CA LYS A 565 23.13 22.83 17.87
C LYS A 565 23.99 24.02 17.47
N LYS A 566 25.32 23.84 17.45
CA LYS A 566 26.31 24.84 17.04
C LYS A 566 26.00 25.45 15.67
N ILE A 567 25.57 24.64 14.70
CA ILE A 567 25.27 25.09 13.33
C ILE A 567 24.00 25.94 13.30
N VAL A 568 22.93 25.47 13.95
CA VAL A 568 21.65 26.18 14.02
C VAL A 568 21.82 27.52 14.72
N LEU A 569 22.56 27.55 15.83
CA LEU A 569 22.85 28.78 16.57
C LEU A 569 23.66 29.78 15.73
N ALA A 570 24.74 29.33 15.08
CA ALA A 570 25.55 30.18 14.21
C ALA A 570 24.74 30.76 13.04
N TYR A 571 23.86 29.95 12.43
CA TYR A 571 22.97 30.41 11.37
C TYR A 571 21.99 31.48 11.85
N ASN A 572 21.37 31.27 13.02
CA ASN A 572 20.42 32.23 13.59
C ASN A 572 21.10 33.55 13.97
N GLU A 573 22.30 33.50 14.56
CA GLU A 573 23.06 34.69 14.92
C GLU A 573 23.42 35.55 13.70
N GLN A 574 23.85 34.91 12.60
CA GLN A 574 24.08 35.60 11.33
C GLN A 574 22.79 36.16 10.71
N LYS A 575 21.69 35.41 10.79
CA LYS A 575 20.39 35.85 10.31
C LYS A 575 19.92 37.10 11.06
N GLU A 576 20.05 37.12 12.38
CA GLU A 576 19.74 38.27 13.22
C GLU A 576 20.65 39.47 12.92
N LYS A 577 21.92 39.23 12.62
CA LYS A 577 22.85 40.28 12.18
C LYS A 577 22.38 40.92 10.86
N LEU A 578 22.09 40.11 9.84
CA LEU A 578 21.61 40.61 8.54
C LEU A 578 20.28 41.36 8.65
N GLN A 579 19.38 40.88 9.53
CA GLN A 579 18.12 41.57 9.82
C GLN A 579 18.34 42.94 10.47
N ARG A 580 19.29 43.05 11.43
CA ARG A 580 19.66 44.34 12.03
C ARG A 580 20.29 45.30 11.02
N GLU A 581 20.98 44.77 10.01
CA GLU A 581 21.62 45.53 8.93
C GLU A 581 20.66 45.84 7.76
N ASN A 582 19.38 45.43 7.83
CA ASN A 582 18.39 45.54 6.74
C ASN A 582 18.92 44.96 5.40
N SER A 583 19.72 43.91 5.47
CA SER A 583 20.32 43.25 4.30
C SER A 583 19.44 42.08 3.83
N GLU A 584 19.17 42.02 2.52
CA GLU A 584 18.44 40.91 1.88
C GLU A 584 19.34 39.76 1.42
N LEU A 585 20.64 39.80 1.75
CA LEU A 585 21.58 38.74 1.38
C LEU A 585 21.22 37.41 2.06
N PRO A 586 21.45 36.26 1.41
CA PRO A 586 21.27 34.96 2.03
C PRO A 586 22.26 34.76 3.18
N VAL A 587 21.83 34.09 4.25
CA VAL A 587 22.70 33.71 5.37
C VAL A 587 23.78 32.74 4.88
N GLN A 588 25.05 33.03 5.18
CA GLN A 588 26.20 32.24 4.74
C GLN A 588 27.07 31.79 5.93
N LEU A 589 27.05 30.50 6.20
CA LEU A 589 27.96 29.87 7.17
C LEU A 589 29.38 29.79 6.60
N SER A 590 30.38 29.72 7.47
CA SER A 590 31.77 29.49 7.05
C SER A 590 31.96 28.08 6.49
N ASP A 591 32.90 27.93 5.55
CA ASP A 591 33.24 26.62 4.96
C ASP A 591 33.65 25.59 6.02
N GLU A 592 34.28 26.04 7.12
CA GLU A 592 34.66 25.18 8.25
C GLU A 592 33.43 24.60 8.96
N LEU A 593 32.40 25.40 9.22
CA LEU A 593 31.16 24.95 9.86
C LEU A 593 30.38 24.01 8.93
N ILE A 594 30.35 24.31 7.63
CA ILE A 594 29.70 23.46 6.62
C ILE A 594 30.41 22.09 6.57
N LEU A 595 31.75 22.08 6.57
CA LEU A 595 32.55 20.86 6.58
C LEU A 595 32.35 20.05 7.86
N GLU A 596 32.30 20.70 9.03
CA GLU A 596 31.99 20.06 10.32
C GLU A 596 30.62 19.38 10.28
N ALA A 597 29.59 20.07 9.76
CA ALA A 597 28.24 19.53 9.62
C ALA A 597 28.17 18.34 8.64
N GLN A 598 28.91 18.41 7.51
CA GLN A 598 29.00 17.32 6.54
C GLN A 598 29.67 16.09 7.13
N LYS A 599 30.78 16.26 7.86
CA LYS A 599 31.46 15.18 8.58
C LYS A 599 30.53 14.52 9.60
N PHE A 600 29.84 15.33 10.42
CA PHE A 600 28.84 14.84 11.37
C PHE A 600 27.77 13.99 10.68
N ALA A 601 27.20 14.48 9.57
CA ALA A 601 26.18 13.75 8.83
C ALA A 601 26.69 12.39 8.31
N GLN A 602 27.90 12.36 7.76
CA GLN A 602 28.53 11.12 7.28
C GLN A 602 28.81 10.12 8.40
N GLN A 603 29.34 10.58 9.54
CA GLN A 603 29.63 9.75 10.70
C GLN A 603 28.36 9.11 11.27
N ARG A 604 27.28 9.90 11.46
CA ARG A 604 25.97 9.40 11.90
C ARG A 604 25.41 8.36 10.92
N PHE A 605 25.53 8.61 9.62
CA PHE A 605 25.11 7.65 8.59
C PHE A 605 25.87 6.32 8.68
N GLN A 606 27.19 6.36 8.86
CA GLN A 606 28.03 5.16 8.97
C GLN A 606 27.76 4.37 10.26
N SER A 607 27.75 5.03 11.43
CA SER A 607 27.51 4.37 12.72
C SER A 607 26.13 3.72 12.79
N GLN A 608 25.10 4.44 12.34
CA GLN A 608 23.74 3.92 12.27
C GLN A 608 23.62 2.74 11.28
N THR A 609 24.34 2.78 10.14
CA THR A 609 24.34 1.67 9.16
C THR A 609 24.99 0.41 9.74
N ILE A 610 26.10 0.54 10.46
CA ILE A 610 26.77 -0.57 11.16
C ILE A 610 25.84 -1.17 12.21
N ALA A 611 25.22 -0.33 13.04
CA ALA A 611 24.29 -0.77 14.08
C ALA A 611 23.07 -1.50 13.50
N LYS A 612 22.48 -0.98 12.41
CA LYS A 612 21.39 -1.63 11.68
C LYS A 612 21.78 -3.02 11.18
N GLN A 613 22.97 -3.15 10.57
CA GLN A 613 23.47 -4.44 10.06
C GLN A 613 23.69 -5.45 11.21
N LEU A 614 24.32 -5.03 12.31
CA LEU A 614 24.59 -5.90 13.46
C LEU A 614 23.31 -6.31 14.20
N ALA A 615 22.36 -5.39 14.36
CA ALA A 615 21.07 -5.69 14.98
C ALA A 615 20.30 -6.77 14.20
N GLN A 616 20.37 -6.73 12.87
CA GLN A 616 19.80 -7.78 12.05
C GLN A 616 20.48 -9.14 12.29
N ILE A 617 21.82 -9.19 12.24
CA ILE A 617 22.57 -10.44 12.46
C ILE A 617 22.29 -10.99 13.86
N TYR A 618 22.17 -10.10 14.86
CA TYR A 618 21.77 -10.48 16.22
C TYR A 618 20.39 -11.12 16.25
N ARG A 619 19.37 -10.48 15.65
CA ARG A 619 18.00 -11.05 15.55
C ARG A 619 17.99 -12.43 14.92
N ASP A 620 18.75 -12.62 13.83
CA ASP A 620 18.84 -13.93 13.16
C ASP A 620 19.44 -15.02 14.06
N ARG A 621 20.32 -14.65 15.00
CA ARG A 621 20.92 -15.58 15.98
C ARG A 621 20.05 -15.84 17.19
N VAL A 622 19.35 -14.84 17.69
CA VAL A 622 18.50 -14.97 18.89
C VAL A 622 17.05 -15.35 18.60
N LYS A 623 16.66 -15.50 17.32
CA LYS A 623 15.26 -15.74 16.92
C LYS A 623 14.55 -16.91 17.63
N ASN A 624 15.31 -17.90 18.10
CA ASN A 624 14.78 -19.09 18.79
C ASN A 624 15.18 -19.13 20.28
N GLN A 625 15.76 -18.06 20.81
CA GLN A 625 16.19 -17.96 22.20
C GLN A 625 15.13 -17.26 23.02
N GLN A 626 14.67 -17.92 24.08
CA GLN A 626 13.65 -17.36 24.96
C GLN A 626 14.25 -16.22 25.79
N GLY A 627 13.52 -15.12 25.92
CA GLY A 627 13.93 -13.97 26.73
C GLY A 627 15.01 -13.09 26.11
N ALA A 628 15.39 -13.31 24.85
CA ALA A 628 16.20 -12.37 24.08
C ALA A 628 15.30 -11.37 23.33
N PRO A 629 15.54 -10.05 23.45
CA PRO A 629 14.71 -9.04 22.78
C PRO A 629 15.09 -8.91 21.30
N PRO A 630 14.12 -8.78 20.38
CA PRO A 630 14.40 -8.49 18.98
C PRO A 630 14.73 -6.99 18.78
N ILE A 631 16.00 -6.67 18.61
CA ILE A 631 16.50 -5.28 18.52
C ILE A 631 16.50 -4.81 17.06
N PHE A 632 16.03 -3.58 16.82
CA PHE A 632 16.14 -2.89 15.53
C PHE A 632 16.81 -1.54 15.71
N TYR A 633 17.56 -1.08 14.70
CA TYR A 633 18.01 0.32 14.61
C TYR A 633 17.27 1.03 13.49
N VAL A 634 16.92 2.31 13.72
CA VAL A 634 16.31 3.16 12.69
C VAL A 634 17.21 3.31 11.48
N SER A 635 16.60 3.54 10.32
CA SER A 635 17.34 3.57 9.06
C SER A 635 17.90 4.95 8.79
N PRO A 636 19.21 5.07 8.49
CA PRO A 636 19.84 6.34 8.18
C PRO A 636 19.66 6.74 6.72
N MET A 637 19.57 8.04 6.48
CA MET A 637 19.56 8.66 5.17
C MET A 637 20.40 9.92 5.15
N LEU A 638 20.99 10.18 3.98
CA LEU A 638 21.64 11.44 3.68
C LEU A 638 20.85 12.15 2.57
N TYR A 639 20.73 13.46 2.65
CA TYR A 639 20.08 14.27 1.63
C TYR A 639 21.01 15.34 1.10
N LYS A 640 21.10 15.44 -0.23
CA LYS A 640 21.61 16.63 -0.93
C LYS A 640 20.42 17.50 -1.33
N LEU A 641 20.29 18.67 -0.72
CA LEU A 641 19.17 19.59 -0.90
C LEU A 641 19.42 20.53 -2.08
N SER A 642 18.38 20.80 -2.88
CA SER A 642 18.46 21.80 -3.96
C SER A 642 18.53 23.23 -3.44
N ILE A 643 18.01 23.45 -2.23
CA ILE A 643 18.02 24.74 -1.52
C ILE A 643 18.54 24.47 -0.11
N PRO A 644 19.50 25.25 0.41
CA PRO A 644 20.04 25.03 1.75
C PRO A 644 18.99 25.14 2.86
N PHE A 645 19.07 24.27 3.85
CA PHE A 645 18.30 24.32 5.09
C PHE A 645 19.24 24.65 6.26
N TYR A 646 19.02 25.76 6.96
CA TYR A 646 20.00 26.33 7.92
C TYR A 646 21.41 26.48 7.33
N GLY A 647 21.51 26.89 6.06
CA GLY A 647 22.78 27.05 5.35
C GLY A 647 23.43 25.74 4.89
N LEU A 648 22.82 24.58 5.18
CA LEU A 648 23.33 23.28 4.79
C LEU A 648 22.61 22.73 3.56
N ASN A 649 23.38 22.32 2.55
CA ASN A 649 22.87 21.57 1.40
C ASN A 649 23.00 20.05 1.59
N TYR A 650 23.61 19.59 2.68
CA TYR A 650 23.87 18.19 2.97
C TYR A 650 23.50 17.89 4.41
N ILE A 651 22.49 17.05 4.63
CA ILE A 651 21.95 16.76 5.96
C ILE A 651 21.78 15.26 6.19
N TYR A 652 21.88 14.86 7.45
CA TYR A 652 21.53 13.52 7.92
C TYR A 652 20.09 13.49 8.44
N ALA A 653 19.38 12.42 8.10
CA ALA A 653 18.09 12.10 8.70
C ALA A 653 17.98 10.61 8.98
N GLU A 654 17.00 10.22 9.78
CA GLU A 654 16.72 8.82 10.10
C GLU A 654 15.22 8.58 10.26
N THR A 655 14.81 7.30 10.24
CA THR A 655 13.42 6.90 10.49
C THR A 655 12.89 7.49 11.79
N PHE A 656 11.74 8.15 11.73
CA PHE A 656 11.06 8.65 12.91
C PHE A 656 10.45 7.49 13.73
N ILE A 657 10.77 7.40 15.03
CA ILE A 657 10.24 6.38 15.94
C ILE A 657 8.86 6.81 16.46
N ASN A 658 7.81 6.32 15.81
CA ASN A 658 6.42 6.62 16.15
C ASN A 658 5.86 5.70 17.26
N LEU A 659 6.30 5.93 18.49
CA LEU A 659 5.82 5.23 19.68
C LEU A 659 5.38 6.24 20.74
N PRO A 660 4.17 6.81 20.65
CA PRO A 660 3.72 7.92 21.50
C PRO A 660 3.56 7.52 22.97
N ASN A 661 3.21 6.26 23.22
CA ASN A 661 2.98 5.73 24.58
C ASN A 661 4.24 5.16 25.24
N ILE A 662 5.38 5.12 24.52
CA ILE A 662 6.66 4.61 25.03
C ILE A 662 7.62 5.78 25.13
N LYS A 663 8.16 5.98 26.34
CA LYS A 663 9.16 7.00 26.59
C LYS A 663 10.51 6.59 25.99
N TRP A 664 11.31 7.59 25.64
CA TRP A 664 12.69 7.35 25.29
C TRP A 664 13.45 6.87 26.52
N GLU A 665 14.22 5.80 26.38
CA GLU A 665 15.04 5.22 27.44
C GLU A 665 16.48 5.05 26.95
N LYS A 666 17.42 5.27 27.86
CA LYS A 666 18.84 5.00 27.68
C LYS A 666 19.22 3.78 28.53
N TYR A 667 19.48 2.66 27.86
CA TYR A 667 19.74 1.34 28.45
C TYR A 667 21.20 1.14 28.85
N SER A 668 22.12 1.76 28.12
CA SER A 668 23.53 1.85 28.47
C SER A 668 24.10 3.18 27.98
N ASN A 669 25.31 3.52 28.42
CA ASN A 669 26.04 4.63 27.83
C ASN A 669 27.39 4.21 27.21
N ASN A 670 28.06 5.14 26.54
CA ASN A 670 29.43 4.97 26.06
C ASN A 670 30.50 5.17 27.16
N SER A 671 30.06 5.33 28.41
CA SER A 671 30.88 5.32 29.61
C SER A 671 30.62 4.00 30.38
N ASN A 672 30.91 3.98 31.67
CA ASN A 672 30.82 2.78 32.51
C ASN A 672 29.41 2.62 33.14
N TYR A 673 28.35 2.48 32.33
CA TYR A 673 26.98 2.28 32.84
C TYR A 673 26.10 1.39 31.96
N ILE A 674 25.39 0.45 32.60
CA ILE A 674 24.31 -0.37 32.05
C ILE A 674 23.16 -0.35 33.07
N ASN A 675 21.93 -0.15 32.60
CA ASN A 675 20.76 -0.18 33.46
C ASN A 675 20.49 -1.61 33.96
N PRO A 676 20.49 -1.89 35.28
CA PRO A 676 20.26 -3.23 35.82
C PRO A 676 18.90 -3.84 35.47
N GLN A 677 17.85 -3.03 35.32
CA GLN A 677 16.51 -3.52 34.98
C GLN A 677 16.44 -4.11 33.56
N TYR A 678 17.28 -3.58 32.67
CA TYR A 678 17.29 -3.93 31.25
C TYR A 678 18.64 -4.56 30.84
N TYR A 679 19.31 -5.22 31.78
CA TYR A 679 20.68 -5.68 31.63
C TYR A 679 20.84 -6.67 30.47
N TYR A 680 19.81 -7.44 30.14
CA TYR A 680 19.74 -8.32 28.97
C TYR A 680 20.09 -7.61 27.64
N TYR A 681 19.86 -6.30 27.49
CA TYR A 681 20.27 -5.56 26.29
C TYR A 681 21.79 -5.46 26.13
N SER A 682 22.56 -5.56 27.22
CA SER A 682 24.02 -5.59 27.16
C SER A 682 24.57 -6.78 26.36
N SER A 683 23.77 -7.85 26.21
CA SER A 683 24.12 -8.98 25.35
C SER A 683 24.31 -8.59 23.89
N PHE A 684 23.57 -7.59 23.41
CA PHE A 684 23.75 -7.06 22.06
C PHE A 684 25.08 -6.32 21.90
N SER A 685 25.45 -5.46 22.86
CA SER A 685 26.76 -4.81 22.87
C SER A 685 27.89 -5.85 22.87
N HIS A 686 27.87 -6.81 23.80
CA HIS A 686 28.85 -7.89 23.84
C HIS A 686 28.89 -8.67 22.51
N PHE A 687 27.72 -9.06 21.99
CA PHE A 687 27.59 -9.71 20.70
C PHE A 687 28.29 -8.96 19.57
N THR A 688 28.12 -7.63 19.49
CA THR A 688 28.76 -6.84 18.43
C THR A 688 30.29 -6.92 18.48
N TYR A 689 30.86 -6.96 19.69
CA TYR A 689 32.30 -7.09 19.88
C TYR A 689 32.83 -8.46 19.46
N ASP A 690 32.15 -9.53 19.86
CA ASP A 690 32.54 -10.89 19.46
C ASP A 690 32.35 -11.08 17.94
N GLU A 691 31.24 -10.60 17.39
CA GLU A 691 30.87 -10.84 16.00
C GLU A 691 31.73 -10.10 14.99
N THR A 692 32.29 -8.95 15.39
CA THR A 692 33.20 -8.17 14.56
C THR A 692 34.66 -8.58 14.74
N ASP A 693 34.91 -9.74 15.36
CA ASP A 693 36.24 -10.20 15.75
C ASP A 693 37.01 -9.15 16.56
N ARG A 694 36.30 -8.49 17.48
CA ARG A 694 36.80 -7.45 18.40
C ARG A 694 37.26 -6.16 17.74
N LEU A 695 36.85 -5.90 16.50
CA LEU A 695 37.16 -4.65 15.82
C LEU A 695 36.36 -3.47 16.39
N LEU A 696 35.08 -3.69 16.68
CA LEU A 696 34.14 -2.65 17.08
C LEU A 696 33.13 -3.14 18.12
N LEU A 697 32.68 -2.24 18.96
CA LEU A 697 31.70 -2.47 20.02
C LEU A 697 30.63 -1.38 19.97
N ILE A 698 29.35 -1.76 19.96
CA ILE A 698 28.25 -0.80 20.04
C ILE A 698 27.89 -0.53 21.50
N THR A 699 27.91 0.75 21.88
CA THR A 699 27.47 1.26 23.18
C THR A 699 26.41 2.35 23.00
N ASP A 700 26.02 3.04 24.07
CA ASP A 700 24.94 4.05 24.05
C ASP A 700 23.62 3.44 23.51
N LEU A 701 23.22 2.28 24.06
CA LEU A 701 21.96 1.65 23.67
C LEU A 701 20.81 2.53 24.15
N GLN A 702 20.07 3.13 23.23
CA GLN A 702 18.98 4.04 23.54
C GLN A 702 17.91 4.04 22.45
N GLY A 703 16.68 4.35 22.84
CA GLY A 703 15.55 4.42 21.93
C GLY A 703 14.22 4.21 22.65
N LYS A 704 13.26 3.59 21.97
CA LYS A 704 11.95 3.27 22.54
C LYS A 704 11.70 1.78 22.44
N PHE A 705 11.57 1.12 23.58
CA PHE A 705 11.31 -0.31 23.69
C PHE A 705 12.38 -1.13 22.96
N ASN A 706 12.08 -1.70 21.79
CA ASN A 706 13.01 -2.52 21.01
C ASN A 706 13.55 -1.83 19.72
N ILE A 707 13.20 -0.55 19.52
CA ILE A 707 13.66 0.27 18.39
C ILE A 707 14.68 1.29 18.88
N PHE A 708 15.93 1.14 18.45
CA PHE A 708 17.07 1.94 18.89
C PHE A 708 17.50 2.98 17.85
N SER A 709 18.17 4.02 18.35
CA SER A 709 18.84 5.05 17.55
C SER A 709 20.07 5.59 18.28
N ASP A 710 20.81 6.46 17.60
CA ASP A 710 21.98 7.14 18.15
C ASP A 710 23.01 6.19 18.81
N PRO A 711 23.46 5.14 18.10
CA PRO A 711 24.51 4.27 18.61
C PRO A 711 25.83 5.04 18.70
N SER A 712 26.64 4.67 19.68
CA SER A 712 28.06 5.00 19.73
C SER A 712 28.89 3.77 19.39
N ILE A 713 29.87 3.91 18.49
CA ILE A 713 30.72 2.81 18.04
C ILE A 713 32.12 3.01 18.62
N GLN A 714 32.54 2.09 19.49
CA GLN A 714 33.88 2.07 20.07
C GLN A 714 34.79 1.17 19.23
N THR A 715 35.91 1.68 18.75
CA THR A 715 36.80 0.96 17.83
C THR A 715 38.15 0.61 18.46
N THR A 716 38.74 -0.51 18.04
CA THR A 716 40.15 -0.78 18.36
C THR A 716 41.09 -0.06 17.39
N ASN A 717 42.37 0.05 17.76
CA ASN A 717 43.39 0.69 16.93
C ASN A 717 43.58 0.02 15.55
N GLN A 718 43.09 -1.20 15.38
CA GLN A 718 43.17 -1.95 14.12
C GLN A 718 42.09 -1.50 13.11
N TYR A 719 41.06 -0.78 13.56
CA TYR A 719 40.00 -0.27 12.70
C TYR A 719 40.37 1.12 12.16
N SER A 720 40.66 1.21 10.86
CA SER A 720 41.28 2.37 10.22
C SER A 720 40.33 3.24 9.38
N GLN A 721 39.06 3.36 9.78
CA GLN A 721 38.03 4.10 9.01
C GLN A 721 37.56 5.39 9.72
N ASN A 722 36.73 6.17 9.01
CA ASN A 722 36.22 7.51 9.38
C ASN A 722 35.49 7.64 10.73
N LEU A 723 35.33 6.56 11.50
CA LEU A 723 34.72 6.56 12.83
C LEU A 723 35.67 7.05 13.95
N ASN A 724 36.98 7.10 13.71
CA ASN A 724 37.94 7.59 14.72
C ASN A 724 37.81 9.09 15.01
N GLU A 725 37.18 9.86 14.11
CA GLU A 725 36.89 11.28 14.30
C GLU A 725 35.52 11.54 14.96
N ASP A 726 34.73 10.50 15.26
CA ASP A 726 33.46 10.65 15.97
C ASP A 726 33.74 10.97 17.45
N LYS A 727 33.21 12.09 17.95
CA LYS A 727 33.44 12.55 19.34
C LYS A 727 32.88 11.59 20.40
N THR A 728 32.01 10.66 20.02
CA THR A 728 31.44 9.65 20.93
C THR A 728 32.29 8.37 20.99
N ASN A 729 33.27 8.20 20.09
CA ASN A 729 34.17 7.07 20.04
C ASN A 729 35.39 7.31 20.94
N PHE A 730 35.40 6.68 22.11
CA PHE A 730 36.52 6.66 23.05
C PHE A 730 37.50 5.51 22.77
N ASN A 731 37.38 4.85 21.62
CA ASN A 731 38.26 3.78 21.17
C ASN A 731 38.39 2.66 22.22
N ASN A 732 39.61 2.21 22.53
CA ASN A 732 39.84 1.16 23.52
C ASN A 732 39.38 1.55 24.94
N GLU A 733 39.35 2.84 25.28
CA GLU A 733 38.84 3.30 26.57
C GLU A 733 37.33 3.07 26.66
N GLY A 734 36.59 3.32 25.59
CA GLY A 734 35.16 2.99 25.51
C GLY A 734 34.88 1.49 25.64
N ILE A 735 35.76 0.64 25.09
CA ILE A 735 35.69 -0.81 25.26
C ILE A 735 35.95 -1.20 26.72
N ALA A 736 36.98 -0.62 27.35
CA ALA A 736 37.29 -0.86 28.76
C ALA A 736 36.14 -0.39 29.68
N ASN A 737 35.52 0.75 29.36
CA ASN A 737 34.35 1.26 30.07
C ASN A 737 33.17 0.27 30.01
N PHE A 738 32.89 -0.30 28.83
CA PHE A 738 31.89 -1.35 28.70
C PHE A 738 32.26 -2.60 29.50
N GLN A 739 33.51 -3.06 29.46
CA GLN A 739 33.96 -4.21 30.27
C GLN A 739 33.79 -3.97 31.77
N GLY A 740 34.06 -2.74 32.23
CA GLY A 740 33.84 -2.31 33.61
C GLY A 740 32.36 -2.33 34.02
N ALA A 741 31.46 -2.04 33.09
CA ALA A 741 30.01 -2.06 33.33
C ALA A 741 29.43 -3.47 33.18
N HIS A 742 29.99 -4.26 32.25
CA HIS A 742 29.59 -5.61 31.90
C HIS A 742 30.36 -6.66 32.73
N GLN A 743 30.35 -6.51 34.06
CA GLN A 743 31.10 -7.36 34.99
C GLN A 743 30.60 -8.82 35.01
N LYS A 744 29.33 -9.04 34.65
CA LYS A 744 28.70 -10.36 34.54
C LYS A 744 28.13 -10.51 33.13
N CYS A 745 28.43 -11.61 32.46
CA CYS A 745 27.76 -11.92 31.20
C CYS A 745 26.27 -12.17 31.47
N SER A 746 25.37 -11.71 30.59
CA SER A 746 23.95 -12.12 30.69
C SER A 746 23.78 -13.60 30.32
N ILE A 747 22.66 -14.19 30.71
CA ILE A 747 22.30 -15.54 30.27
C ILE A 747 22.20 -15.64 28.74
N ILE A 748 21.78 -14.58 28.06
CA ILE A 748 21.75 -14.52 26.58
C ILE A 748 23.17 -14.60 26.00
N CYS A 749 24.16 -13.93 26.62
CA CYS A 749 25.56 -14.05 26.20
C CYS A 749 26.06 -15.50 26.28
N LYS A 750 25.64 -16.23 27.33
CA LYS A 750 25.95 -17.65 27.51
C LYS A 750 25.34 -18.51 26.40
N GLU A 751 24.07 -18.29 26.09
CA GLU A 751 23.36 -19.04 25.06
C GLU A 751 23.90 -18.78 23.65
N LEU A 752 24.33 -17.54 23.39
CA LEU A 752 25.04 -17.15 22.18
C LEU A 752 26.49 -17.67 22.12
N LYS A 753 27.00 -18.28 23.20
CA LYS A 753 28.38 -18.79 23.33
C LYS A 753 29.44 -17.72 23.07
N LEU A 754 29.17 -16.49 23.49
CA LEU A 754 30.12 -15.38 23.35
C LEU A 754 31.34 -15.59 24.24
N GLN A 755 32.47 -15.02 23.84
CA GLN A 755 33.66 -15.07 24.66
C GLN A 755 33.49 -14.32 25.98
N GLN A 756 33.57 -15.04 27.10
CA GLN A 756 33.39 -14.45 28.43
C GLN A 756 34.42 -13.35 28.75
N PHE A 757 33.92 -12.25 29.34
CA PHE A 757 34.75 -11.25 30.01
C PHE A 757 35.06 -11.61 31.48
N SER A 758 34.22 -12.44 32.13
CA SER A 758 34.34 -12.83 33.54
C SER A 758 33.89 -14.29 33.76
N GLN A 759 34.47 -14.99 34.74
CA GLN A 759 34.40 -16.46 34.89
C GLN A 759 33.46 -16.98 36.01
N THR A 760 32.78 -16.11 36.77
CA THR A 760 32.19 -16.56 38.06
C THR A 760 30.65 -16.62 38.12
N GLU A 761 29.91 -15.67 37.54
CA GLU A 761 28.43 -15.65 37.59
C GLU A 761 27.80 -14.95 36.36
N TYR A 762 26.57 -15.35 36.01
CA TYR A 762 25.78 -14.73 34.94
C TYR A 762 24.63 -13.90 35.49
N ASP A 763 24.37 -12.76 34.85
CA ASP A 763 23.14 -12.00 35.07
C ASP A 763 21.92 -12.78 34.52
N GLN A 764 20.86 -12.84 35.32
CA GLN A 764 19.67 -13.67 35.06
C GLN A 764 18.50 -12.86 34.48
N THR A 765 18.69 -11.56 34.18
CA THR A 765 17.60 -10.77 33.60
C THR A 765 17.26 -11.28 32.21
N LEU A 766 15.97 -11.32 31.91
CA LEU A 766 15.42 -11.76 30.63
C LEU A 766 14.37 -10.75 30.18
N TRP A 767 14.22 -10.63 28.88
CA TRP A 767 13.11 -9.87 28.30
C TRP A 767 11.81 -10.67 28.46
N GLU A 768 10.82 -10.10 29.14
CA GLU A 768 9.52 -10.73 29.34
C GLU A 768 8.76 -10.83 28.02
N GLN A 769 8.31 -12.03 27.68
CA GLN A 769 7.52 -12.32 26.47
C GLN A 769 6.05 -12.51 26.84
N ASN A 770 5.16 -11.78 26.19
CA ASN A 770 3.71 -12.00 26.27
C ASN A 770 3.16 -12.15 24.84
N GLU A 771 2.41 -13.23 24.55
CA GLU A 771 1.90 -13.53 23.21
C GLU A 771 0.98 -12.42 22.65
N THR A 772 0.28 -11.71 23.53
CA THR A 772 -0.59 -10.56 23.17
C THR A 772 0.16 -9.23 23.06
N GLN A 773 1.46 -9.22 23.36
CA GLN A 773 2.29 -8.02 23.31
C GLN A 773 2.46 -7.53 21.87
N LEU A 774 2.25 -6.24 21.68
CA LEU A 774 2.61 -5.56 20.44
C LEU A 774 4.11 -5.32 20.42
N LEU A 775 4.74 -5.83 19.37
CA LEU A 775 6.14 -5.64 19.06
C LEU A 775 6.28 -4.61 17.95
N SER A 776 7.13 -3.63 18.17
CA SER A 776 7.52 -2.69 17.13
C SER A 776 8.57 -3.31 16.21
N VAL A 777 8.37 -3.20 14.90
CA VAL A 777 9.30 -3.70 13.88
C VAL A 777 9.53 -2.65 12.79
N ILE A 778 10.68 -2.76 12.12
CA ILE A 778 11.01 -1.91 10.96
C ILE A 778 10.96 -2.78 9.71
N CYS A 779 10.21 -2.33 8.70
CA CYS A 779 10.16 -2.99 7.40
C CYS A 779 11.54 -3.02 6.75
N GLU A 780 12.02 -4.19 6.33
CA GLU A 780 13.33 -4.33 5.65
C GLU A 780 13.34 -3.75 4.23
N THR A 781 12.18 -3.39 3.67
CA THR A 781 12.02 -2.88 2.29
C THR A 781 11.91 -1.36 2.23
N CYS A 782 11.02 -0.77 3.04
CA CYS A 782 10.79 0.68 3.03
C CYS A 782 11.26 1.39 4.31
N ASP A 783 11.80 0.64 5.27
CA ASP A 783 12.23 1.15 6.56
C ASP A 783 11.10 1.83 7.37
N GLU A 784 9.82 1.63 7.01
CA GLU A 784 8.70 2.08 7.81
C GLU A 784 8.51 1.23 9.07
N TYR A 785 8.19 1.95 10.14
CA TYR A 785 7.78 1.41 11.43
C TYR A 785 6.40 0.74 11.34
N GLN A 786 6.23 -0.37 12.07
CA GLN A 786 4.95 -1.04 12.27
C GLN A 786 4.87 -1.63 13.67
N GLU A 787 3.64 -1.80 14.16
CA GLU A 787 3.35 -2.69 15.30
C GLU A 787 2.73 -3.97 14.77
N ILE A 788 3.26 -5.10 15.23
CA ILE A 788 2.74 -6.43 14.96
C ILE A 788 2.64 -7.18 16.28
N LYS A 789 1.86 -8.25 16.35
CA LYS A 789 1.89 -9.12 17.53
C LYS A 789 3.20 -9.90 17.58
N LEU A 790 3.68 -10.21 18.78
CA LEU A 790 4.90 -10.99 18.97
C LEU A 790 4.85 -12.36 18.27
N GLU A 791 3.69 -13.02 18.24
CA GLU A 791 3.47 -14.28 17.50
C GLU A 791 3.71 -14.14 15.98
N GLU A 792 3.31 -13.01 15.39
CA GLU A 792 3.47 -12.71 13.96
C GLU A 792 4.94 -12.46 13.61
N TYR A 793 5.73 -11.97 14.57
CA TYR A 793 7.16 -11.84 14.41
C TYR A 793 7.82 -13.21 14.21
N TYR A 794 7.56 -14.18 15.10
CA TYR A 794 8.20 -15.49 15.03
C TYR A 794 7.77 -16.35 13.84
N THR A 795 6.58 -16.09 13.27
CA THR A 795 6.09 -16.77 12.05
C THR A 795 6.63 -16.16 10.75
N GLY A 796 7.45 -15.10 10.83
CA GLY A 796 8.16 -14.52 9.68
C GLY A 796 7.38 -13.47 8.89
N PHE A 797 6.20 -13.05 9.35
CA PHE A 797 5.37 -12.04 8.69
C PHE A 797 5.93 -10.61 8.75
N HIS A 798 6.95 -10.38 9.59
CA HIS A 798 7.50 -9.06 9.96
C HIS A 798 8.45 -8.40 8.95
N LYS A 799 9.00 -9.13 7.97
CA LYS A 799 10.04 -8.58 7.07
C LYS A 799 9.56 -7.44 6.19
N LYS A 800 8.30 -7.48 5.77
CA LYS A 800 7.70 -6.50 4.86
C LYS A 800 6.39 -5.95 5.38
N CYS A 801 6.22 -4.63 5.32
CA CYS A 801 4.96 -3.99 5.67
C CYS A 801 3.85 -4.35 4.70
N PRO A 802 2.57 -4.28 5.12
CA PRO A 802 1.43 -4.47 4.22
C PRO A 802 1.55 -3.62 2.95
N GLN A 803 1.95 -2.35 3.06
CA GLN A 803 2.12 -1.48 1.90
C GLN A 803 3.21 -1.98 0.94
N CYS A 804 4.34 -2.49 1.45
CA CYS A 804 5.38 -3.06 0.58
C CYS A 804 4.93 -4.37 -0.08
N LYS A 805 4.14 -5.18 0.63
CA LYS A 805 3.52 -6.39 0.07
C LYS A 805 2.52 -6.03 -1.04
N ASP A 806 1.73 -4.98 -0.87
CA ASP A 806 0.79 -4.50 -1.88
C ASP A 806 1.54 -3.98 -3.13
N LEU A 807 2.58 -3.17 -2.92
CA LEU A 807 3.40 -2.60 -4.01
C LEU A 807 4.15 -3.66 -4.84
N GLU A 808 4.44 -4.83 -4.26
CA GLU A 808 5.00 -5.97 -4.99
C GLU A 808 4.03 -6.53 -6.04
N ASN A 809 2.73 -6.43 -5.78
CA ASN A 809 1.69 -6.94 -6.67
C ASN A 809 1.37 -5.95 -7.80
N VAL A 810 1.77 -4.68 -7.68
CA VAL A 810 1.55 -3.66 -8.72
C VAL A 810 2.62 -3.74 -9.81
N LEU A 811 2.37 -4.58 -10.81
CA LEU A 811 3.30 -4.82 -11.91
C LEU A 811 3.18 -3.79 -13.02
N HIS A 812 4.32 -3.22 -13.39
CA HIS A 812 4.43 -2.27 -14.49
C HIS A 812 5.21 -2.89 -15.65
N GLN A 813 4.81 -2.56 -16.88
CA GLN A 813 5.48 -3.03 -18.09
C GLN A 813 6.67 -2.13 -18.42
N VAL A 814 7.87 -2.69 -18.44
CA VAL A 814 9.14 -1.99 -18.74
C VAL A 814 9.92 -2.70 -19.82
N GLN A 815 10.68 -1.94 -20.60
CA GLN A 815 11.55 -2.49 -21.62
C GLN A 815 12.94 -2.81 -21.06
N CYS A 816 13.39 -4.05 -21.24
CA CYS A 816 14.74 -4.48 -20.87
C CYS A 816 15.79 -3.76 -21.71
N PHE A 817 16.74 -3.07 -21.08
CA PHE A 817 17.86 -2.39 -21.73
C PHE A 817 18.75 -3.37 -22.54
N CYS A 818 18.87 -4.61 -22.08
CA CYS A 818 19.69 -5.63 -22.74
C CYS A 818 19.01 -6.24 -23.98
N CYS A 819 17.84 -6.88 -23.82
CA CYS A 819 17.18 -7.61 -24.91
C CYS A 819 16.06 -6.83 -25.62
N ARG A 820 15.68 -5.65 -25.10
CA ARG A 820 14.57 -4.81 -25.57
C ARG A 820 13.17 -5.43 -25.47
N GLU A 821 13.03 -6.57 -24.80
CA GLU A 821 11.73 -7.17 -24.49
C GLU A 821 11.02 -6.42 -23.38
N LEU A 822 9.70 -6.33 -23.50
CA LEU A 822 8.85 -5.85 -22.42
C LEU A 822 8.71 -6.93 -21.35
N PHE A 823 8.87 -6.57 -20.10
CA PHE A 823 8.66 -7.46 -18.96
C PHE A 823 7.94 -6.71 -17.84
N GLN A 824 7.28 -7.46 -16.97
CA GLN A 824 6.58 -6.92 -15.82
C GLN A 824 7.51 -6.87 -14.60
N THR A 825 7.46 -5.78 -13.86
CA THR A 825 8.21 -5.61 -12.60
C THR A 825 7.47 -4.66 -11.67
N PRO A 826 7.57 -4.82 -10.34
CA PRO A 826 7.00 -3.85 -9.40
C PRO A 826 7.88 -2.59 -9.32
N ILE A 827 7.73 -1.66 -10.27
CA ILE A 827 8.58 -0.46 -10.38
C ILE A 827 8.58 0.35 -9.08
N ASN A 828 7.41 0.58 -8.47
CA ASN A 828 7.27 1.37 -7.23
C ASN A 828 8.12 0.77 -6.09
N GLN A 829 8.07 -0.55 -5.93
CA GLN A 829 8.93 -1.23 -4.96
C GLN A 829 10.42 -1.12 -5.34
N GLN A 830 10.76 -1.35 -6.60
CA GLN A 830 12.14 -1.27 -7.08
C GLN A 830 12.74 0.13 -6.88
N MET A 831 11.94 1.20 -7.01
CA MET A 831 12.35 2.58 -6.73
C MET A 831 12.57 2.86 -5.25
N ARG A 832 11.69 2.37 -4.36
CA ARG A 832 11.91 2.42 -2.90
C ARG A 832 13.19 1.69 -2.50
N LEU A 833 13.45 0.57 -3.14
CA LEU A 833 14.71 -0.17 -3.03
C LEU A 833 15.87 0.49 -3.79
N GLY A 834 15.72 1.67 -4.39
CA GLY A 834 16.79 2.35 -5.15
C GLY A 834 17.44 1.46 -6.22
N THR A 835 16.67 0.54 -6.79
CA THR A 835 17.09 -0.38 -7.85
C THR A 835 16.58 0.14 -9.18
N VAL A 836 17.50 0.35 -10.13
CA VAL A 836 17.13 0.67 -11.51
C VAL A 836 16.81 -0.64 -12.21
N VAL A 837 15.57 -0.80 -12.66
CA VAL A 837 15.14 -1.99 -13.37
C VAL A 837 15.60 -1.92 -14.83
N GLU A 838 16.88 -2.25 -15.05
CA GLU A 838 17.48 -2.16 -16.39
C GLU A 838 17.33 -3.44 -17.21
N LYS A 839 17.22 -4.60 -16.56
CA LYS A 839 17.27 -5.92 -17.23
C LYS A 839 16.16 -6.84 -16.74
N CYS A 840 15.56 -7.57 -17.67
CA CYS A 840 14.67 -8.69 -17.33
C CYS A 840 15.45 -9.81 -16.61
N SER A 841 14.74 -10.68 -15.90
CA SER A 841 15.31 -11.81 -15.14
C SER A 841 16.27 -12.67 -15.96
N SER A 842 15.90 -13.04 -17.19
CA SER A 842 16.75 -13.84 -18.08
C SER A 842 18.07 -13.12 -18.44
N CYS A 843 18.02 -11.81 -18.69
CA CYS A 843 19.21 -11.02 -19.00
C CYS A 843 20.08 -10.71 -17.77
N LYS A 844 19.53 -10.72 -16.55
CA LYS A 844 20.31 -10.63 -15.32
C LYS A 844 21.23 -11.84 -15.15
N VAL A 845 20.75 -13.03 -15.50
CA VAL A 845 21.50 -14.30 -15.36
C VAL A 845 22.40 -14.57 -16.58
N SER A 846 21.85 -14.47 -17.80
CA SER A 846 22.47 -15.08 -19.00
C SER A 846 23.41 -14.13 -19.77
N CYS A 847 23.35 -12.82 -19.53
CA CYS A 847 24.08 -11.81 -20.31
C CYS A 847 25.30 -11.22 -19.57
N LEU A 848 25.91 -11.99 -18.66
CA LEU A 848 27.09 -11.56 -17.89
C LEU A 848 28.36 -11.38 -18.75
N GLN A 849 28.42 -12.00 -19.93
CA GLN A 849 29.55 -11.89 -20.86
C GLN A 849 29.25 -10.87 -21.97
N ARG A 850 29.83 -9.66 -21.83
CA ARG A 850 29.84 -8.59 -22.85
C ARG A 850 30.85 -8.99 -23.94
N ASN A 851 30.46 -8.92 -25.22
CA ASN A 851 31.32 -8.91 -26.44
C ASN A 851 30.57 -9.37 -27.72
N LEU A 852 29.23 -9.47 -27.74
CA LEU A 852 28.48 -9.97 -28.91
C LEU A 852 27.37 -8.99 -29.32
N ALA A 853 27.76 -7.94 -30.04
CA ALA A 853 26.84 -6.94 -30.56
C ALA A 853 26.42 -7.23 -32.00
N CYS A 854 25.15 -7.00 -32.32
CA CYS A 854 24.69 -6.98 -33.70
C CYS A 854 25.35 -5.83 -34.46
N VAL A 855 25.94 -6.12 -35.63
CA VAL A 855 26.68 -5.14 -36.42
C VAL A 855 25.81 -3.95 -36.88
N TYR A 856 24.52 -4.17 -37.14
CA TYR A 856 23.57 -3.14 -37.61
C TYR A 856 22.87 -2.41 -36.46
N CYS A 857 22.00 -3.08 -35.69
CA CYS A 857 21.19 -2.45 -34.63
C CYS A 857 21.93 -2.17 -33.31
N LYS A 858 23.18 -2.64 -33.18
CA LYS A 858 24.03 -2.53 -31.97
C LYS A 858 23.42 -3.12 -30.68
N ILE A 859 22.40 -3.97 -30.78
CA ILE A 859 21.93 -4.78 -29.65
C ILE A 859 23.06 -5.71 -29.21
N ASP A 860 23.42 -5.68 -27.92
CA ASP A 860 24.45 -6.52 -27.31
C ASP A 860 23.78 -7.43 -26.27
N CYS A 861 23.18 -8.53 -26.76
CA CYS A 861 22.45 -9.48 -25.94
C CYS A 861 22.60 -10.89 -26.49
N LYS A 862 23.20 -11.79 -25.70
CA LYS A 862 23.45 -13.19 -26.07
C LYS A 862 22.18 -13.97 -26.40
N LEU A 863 21.03 -13.60 -25.84
CA LEU A 863 19.75 -14.23 -26.14
C LEU A 863 19.16 -13.79 -27.49
N LYS A 864 19.69 -12.71 -28.09
CA LYS A 864 19.14 -12.09 -29.30
C LYS A 864 20.10 -12.08 -30.47
N VAL A 865 21.40 -12.20 -30.22
CA VAL A 865 22.48 -12.11 -31.22
C VAL A 865 23.16 -13.46 -31.37
N SER A 866 23.23 -13.95 -32.60
CA SER A 866 24.04 -15.11 -32.99
C SER A 866 25.26 -14.66 -33.79
N ASN A 867 26.29 -15.50 -33.78
CA ASN A 867 27.46 -15.35 -34.64
C ASN A 867 27.17 -15.99 -35.99
N GLU A 868 27.37 -15.26 -37.08
CA GLU A 868 27.31 -15.79 -38.45
C GLU A 868 28.66 -15.55 -39.15
N LYS A 869 29.07 -16.46 -40.03
CA LYS A 869 30.30 -16.32 -40.83
C LYS A 869 29.96 -15.66 -42.16
N ILE A 870 30.49 -14.46 -42.41
CA ILE A 870 30.30 -13.67 -43.63
C ILE A 870 31.68 -13.16 -44.06
N ASP A 871 32.09 -13.37 -45.33
CA ASP A 871 33.44 -13.01 -45.83
C ASP A 871 34.58 -13.51 -44.92
N GLU A 872 34.49 -14.77 -44.50
CA GLU A 872 35.46 -15.42 -43.60
C GLU A 872 35.60 -14.77 -42.21
N LYS A 873 34.83 -13.72 -41.91
CA LYS A 873 34.78 -13.04 -40.62
C LYS A 873 33.55 -13.47 -39.83
N MET A 874 33.71 -13.57 -38.52
CA MET A 874 32.59 -13.80 -37.61
C MET A 874 31.91 -12.48 -37.29
N ILE A 875 30.61 -12.37 -37.54
CA ILE A 875 29.83 -11.16 -37.37
C ILE A 875 28.61 -11.45 -36.49
N GLY A 876 28.37 -10.59 -35.51
CA GLY A 876 27.17 -10.66 -34.67
C GLY A 876 25.93 -10.16 -35.44
N LEU A 877 24.88 -10.97 -35.49
CA LEU A 877 23.59 -10.61 -36.10
C LEU A 877 22.44 -10.90 -35.14
N CYS A 878 21.53 -9.95 -34.97
CA CYS A 878 20.29 -10.21 -34.24
C CYS A 878 19.33 -11.04 -35.10
N ARG A 879 18.35 -11.72 -34.46
CA ARG A 879 17.36 -12.55 -35.15
C ARG A 879 16.67 -11.84 -36.32
N GLU A 880 16.26 -10.60 -36.15
CA GLU A 880 15.59 -9.82 -37.20
C GLU A 880 16.55 -9.44 -38.33
N GLY A 881 17.78 -9.09 -38.00
CA GLY A 881 18.81 -8.82 -39.01
C GLY A 881 19.13 -10.04 -39.85
N ARG A 882 19.22 -11.22 -39.21
CA ARG A 882 19.44 -12.51 -39.88
C ARG A 882 18.29 -12.86 -40.83
N LYS A 883 17.03 -12.73 -40.38
CA LYS A 883 15.85 -12.95 -41.22
C LYS A 883 15.82 -12.00 -42.41
N TYR A 884 16.06 -10.71 -42.17
CA TYR A 884 16.04 -9.68 -43.20
C TYR A 884 17.07 -9.96 -44.29
N ILE A 885 18.36 -10.14 -43.94
CA ILE A 885 19.37 -10.43 -44.97
C ILE A 885 19.09 -11.73 -45.72
N SER A 886 18.61 -12.78 -45.04
CA SER A 886 18.27 -14.04 -45.71
C SER A 886 17.11 -13.92 -46.71
N SER A 887 16.29 -12.87 -46.59
CA SER A 887 15.20 -12.57 -47.52
C SER A 887 15.63 -11.72 -48.73
N LEU A 888 16.80 -11.08 -48.67
CA LEU A 888 17.29 -10.24 -49.76
C LEU A 888 17.58 -11.09 -51.00
N LYS A 889 17.21 -10.56 -52.16
CA LYS A 889 17.46 -11.17 -53.46
C LYS A 889 18.43 -10.30 -54.25
N CYS A 890 19.32 -10.95 -54.98
CA CYS A 890 20.26 -10.26 -55.85
C CYS A 890 19.49 -9.47 -56.91
N LEU A 891 19.75 -8.17 -57.03
CA LEU A 891 19.09 -7.29 -58.00
C LEU A 891 19.26 -7.75 -59.47
N SER A 892 20.35 -8.45 -59.77
CA SER A 892 20.64 -8.92 -61.14
C SER A 892 20.08 -10.31 -61.46
N CYS A 893 20.24 -11.30 -60.58
CA CYS A 893 19.89 -12.70 -60.88
C CYS A 893 18.80 -13.29 -59.97
N ASN A 894 18.20 -12.48 -59.09
CA ASN A 894 17.12 -12.86 -58.16
C ASN A 894 17.47 -13.99 -57.17
N SER A 895 18.74 -14.39 -57.05
CA SER A 895 19.18 -15.39 -56.08
C SER A 895 19.11 -14.86 -54.66
N THR A 896 18.67 -15.68 -53.71
CA THR A 896 18.65 -15.33 -52.28
C THR A 896 20.05 -15.13 -51.72
N TYR A 897 20.21 -14.17 -50.82
CA TYR A 897 21.45 -13.91 -50.10
C TYR A 897 21.91 -15.15 -49.31
N LYS A 898 23.18 -15.54 -49.48
CA LYS A 898 23.76 -16.77 -48.88
C LYS A 898 24.89 -16.49 -47.89
N TYR A 899 24.87 -15.35 -47.21
CA TYR A 899 25.94 -14.93 -46.29
C TYR A 899 27.31 -14.86 -46.99
N ASP A 900 27.27 -14.59 -48.31
CA ASP A 900 28.42 -14.66 -49.20
C ASP A 900 29.27 -13.38 -49.16
N GLN A 901 28.71 -12.26 -48.72
CA GLN A 901 29.43 -10.97 -48.61
C GLN A 901 28.84 -10.06 -47.53
N PHE A 902 29.66 -9.25 -46.88
CA PHE A 902 29.18 -8.25 -45.91
C PHE A 902 28.40 -7.13 -46.61
N LEU A 903 27.26 -6.72 -46.03
CA LEU A 903 26.50 -5.55 -46.49
C LEU A 903 26.83 -4.35 -45.61
N GLU A 904 27.28 -3.26 -46.21
CA GLU A 904 27.45 -1.98 -45.50
C GLU A 904 26.11 -1.43 -45.01
N ASN A 905 26.11 -0.55 -44.00
CA ASN A 905 24.87 -0.03 -43.40
C ASN A 905 23.91 0.54 -44.45
N ASN A 906 24.39 1.29 -45.43
CA ASN A 906 23.54 1.89 -46.46
C ASN A 906 22.88 0.83 -47.36
N GLN A 907 23.66 -0.17 -47.78
CA GLN A 907 23.14 -1.29 -48.60
C GLN A 907 22.13 -2.14 -47.82
N TYR A 908 22.43 -2.38 -46.54
CA TYR A 908 21.55 -3.08 -45.62
C TYR A 908 20.23 -2.33 -45.39
N GLU A 909 20.29 -1.02 -45.14
CA GLU A 909 19.11 -0.18 -44.90
C GLU A 909 18.22 -0.05 -46.14
N GLN A 910 18.82 0.01 -47.32
CA GLN A 910 18.10 0.12 -48.59
C GLN A 910 17.68 -1.23 -49.19
N GLY A 911 18.08 -2.36 -48.58
CA GLY A 911 17.81 -3.71 -49.11
C GLY A 911 18.52 -4.01 -50.43
N ILE A 912 19.63 -3.34 -50.70
CA ILE A 912 20.39 -3.48 -51.94
C ILE A 912 21.38 -4.63 -51.77
N TYR A 913 21.19 -5.69 -52.57
CA TYR A 913 22.10 -6.83 -52.63
C TYR A 913 22.41 -7.22 -54.07
N LYS A 914 23.69 -7.47 -54.38
CA LYS A 914 24.16 -8.03 -55.65
C LYS A 914 25.12 -9.18 -55.33
N CYS A 915 24.85 -10.42 -55.73
CA CYS A 915 25.71 -11.54 -55.33
C CYS A 915 27.11 -11.42 -55.96
N LYS A 916 28.12 -12.09 -55.38
CA LYS A 916 29.52 -12.05 -55.87
C LYS A 916 29.65 -12.35 -57.37
N ARG A 917 28.83 -13.26 -57.91
CA ARG A 917 28.80 -13.61 -59.34
C ARG A 917 28.31 -12.51 -60.27
N CYS A 918 27.53 -11.57 -59.75
CA CYS A 918 26.99 -10.44 -60.52
C CYS A 918 27.74 -9.13 -60.22
N MET A 919 28.65 -9.13 -59.25
CA MET A 919 29.57 -8.02 -58.99
C MET A 919 30.81 -8.11 -59.88
N ASN A 920 31.34 -9.32 -60.07
CA ASN A 920 32.26 -9.66 -61.16
C ASN A 920 31.52 -9.69 -62.49
#